data_AF-A0A7J9WTU2-F1
#
_entry.id   AF-A0A7J9WTU2-F1
#
_cell.length_a   1.000
_cell.length_b   1.000
_cell.length_c   1.000
_cell.angle_alpha   90.00
_cell.angle_beta   90.00
_cell.angle_gamma   90.00
#
_symmetry.space_group_name_H-M   'P 1'
#
loop_
_entity.id
_entity.type
_entity.pdbx_description
1 polymer ?
#
loop_
_entity_poly.entity_id
_entity_poly.type
_entity_poly.pdbx_seq_one_letter_code
_entity_poly.pdbx_strand_id
1 'polypeptide(L)'
;MSQVIERSPLEAGRQAVVKHEWREGFDFLSEADKTGDLGPEDLEMLGEAAWWSGRLEDCISARQRSFSGYLESGRPRAAATIALALFDDYDAKRAGSIADSWFNRAEGLLQSEAESVEHGHLAVQRARKSLMNGDLEQAKLSAEKALELGMSFGDRDLQAFGLLLGGNILVNQGDAEGGLKMLDEATIAAVGGELNPHTAGVVYCLAIATTAQMADYDRAGQWTEASTRWCERQSISGFPGICRVHRAEIMRLRGSWLEAEQEARRALTELQNFNLEFAAAGFYEVGEIRLRIGDLDGAQDAFRQAHELGHEPQPGLALLRLAEGQSQVAFSSLKRALEEPMARLDRARLLPGMVEIAIAAGEMSTARASVEELKTIIEIYDSNALKASYLCSLGALQLADGDAARAAKTLKQSWRLWAQGDLPYEAARARLAYGAALRTEGDEEAALLEIGAARAAFRKLGAELDVRRAMDMLGEEVSESLAIASAPGARMVKSFMFTDIVGSTKLAEAMGEKQWSKLLAWHDRALRGLFEKHGGEEVKHLGDGFFVAFDDPSDAVECAVEIQRRLDEHSETAGFAPDVRIGLHHTEATRKGNDYEGKGVHEAARVGAIAGAGEIIASEHVINKAATRFPVSEFRAVSVNGLSEPIKVASIDPR
;
A
#
# COMPACT_ATOMS: atom_id res chain seq x y z
N MET A 1 -19.09 -37.21 31.54
CA MET A 1 -19.68 -35.88 31.27
C MET A 1 -18.86 -34.88 32.06
N SER A 2 -17.89 -34.24 31.40
CA SER A 2 -17.11 -33.16 32.00
C SER A 2 -17.99 -31.92 32.02
N GLN A 3 -18.29 -31.36 33.19
CA GLN A 3 -18.94 -30.07 33.30
C GLN A 3 -18.01 -29.02 32.66
N VAL A 4 -18.39 -28.53 31.48
CA VAL A 4 -17.83 -27.29 30.94
C VAL A 4 -18.38 -26.20 31.84
N ILE A 5 -17.56 -25.69 32.76
CA ILE A 5 -17.88 -24.50 33.54
C ILE A 5 -17.94 -23.36 32.51
N GLU A 6 -19.13 -22.84 32.25
CA GLU A 6 -19.29 -21.57 31.51
C GLU A 6 -18.54 -20.49 32.29
N ARG A 7 -17.42 -20.03 31.73
CA ARG A 7 -16.62 -18.95 32.31
C ARG A 7 -17.42 -17.66 32.25
N SER A 8 -17.29 -16.81 33.27
CA SER A 8 -17.89 -15.47 33.23
C SER A 8 -17.30 -14.67 32.05
N PRO A 9 -18.05 -13.74 31.44
CA PRO A 9 -17.53 -12.89 30.36
C PRO A 9 -16.23 -12.18 30.75
N LEU A 10 -16.11 -11.73 32.00
CA LEU A 10 -14.89 -11.10 32.52
C LEU A 10 -13.67 -12.03 32.49
N GLU A 11 -13.82 -13.27 32.98
CA GLU A 11 -12.72 -14.25 32.98
C GLU A 11 -12.34 -14.68 31.57
N ALA A 12 -13.34 -14.86 30.69
CA ALA A 12 -13.11 -15.15 29.28
C ALA A 12 -12.35 -14.01 28.59
N GLY A 13 -12.78 -12.77 28.83
CA GLY A 13 -12.15 -11.56 28.28
C GLY A 13 -10.71 -11.39 28.72
N ARG A 14 -10.43 -11.49 30.04
CA ARG A 14 -9.05 -11.45 30.57
C ARG A 14 -8.16 -12.50 29.93
N GLN A 15 -8.66 -13.72 29.78
CA GLN A 15 -7.86 -14.80 29.17
C GLN A 15 -7.60 -14.57 27.68
N ALA A 16 -8.58 -14.05 26.94
CA ALA A 16 -8.42 -13.73 25.54
C ALA A 16 -7.36 -12.62 25.35
N VAL A 17 -7.38 -11.57 26.17
CA VAL A 17 -6.35 -10.51 26.17
C VAL A 17 -4.96 -11.08 26.43
N VAL A 18 -4.78 -11.94 27.45
CA VAL A 18 -3.49 -12.59 27.75
C VAL A 18 -2.96 -13.44 26.59
N LYS A 19 -3.84 -13.99 25.75
CA LYS A 19 -3.48 -14.77 24.56
C LYS A 19 -3.36 -13.93 23.29
N HIS A 20 -3.55 -12.62 23.38
CA HIS A 20 -3.59 -11.71 22.24
C HIS A 20 -4.77 -11.98 21.27
N GLU A 21 -5.84 -12.61 21.77
CA GLU A 21 -7.11 -12.81 21.07
C GLU A 21 -7.94 -11.50 21.14
N TRP A 22 -7.38 -10.38 20.65
CA TRP A 22 -7.82 -9.02 20.96
C TRP A 22 -9.30 -8.72 20.66
N ARG A 23 -9.83 -9.22 19.53
CA ARG A 23 -11.24 -9.01 19.17
C ARG A 23 -12.18 -9.71 20.14
N GLU A 24 -11.87 -10.96 20.47
CA GLU A 24 -12.64 -11.75 21.43
C GLU A 24 -12.52 -11.17 22.84
N GLY A 25 -11.31 -10.74 23.22
CA GLY A 25 -11.05 -10.03 24.47
C GLY A 25 -11.88 -8.76 24.60
N PHE A 26 -11.95 -7.95 23.54
CA PHE A 26 -12.82 -6.78 23.52
C PHE A 26 -14.28 -7.18 23.67
N ASP A 27 -14.78 -8.11 22.85
CA ASP A 27 -16.20 -8.48 22.86
C ASP A 27 -16.64 -8.99 24.25
N PHE A 28 -15.83 -9.83 24.89
CA PHE A 28 -16.10 -10.35 26.24
C PHE A 28 -15.97 -9.29 27.34
N LEU A 29 -14.96 -8.43 27.29
CA LEU A 29 -14.77 -7.37 28.28
C LEU A 29 -15.83 -6.27 28.13
N SER A 30 -16.25 -5.94 26.91
CA SER A 30 -17.38 -5.04 26.65
C SER A 30 -18.69 -5.61 27.15
N GLU A 31 -18.90 -6.93 27.04
CA GLU A 31 -20.06 -7.58 27.64
C GLU A 31 -20.03 -7.47 29.17
N ALA A 32 -18.88 -7.73 29.79
CA ALA A 32 -18.71 -7.58 31.24
C ALA A 32 -18.90 -6.12 31.70
N ASP A 33 -18.49 -5.15 30.88
CA ASP A 33 -18.58 -3.71 31.18
C ASP A 33 -20.02 -3.16 31.16
N LYS A 34 -20.99 -3.91 30.62
CA LYS A 34 -22.40 -3.47 30.62
C LYS A 34 -22.97 -3.23 32.02
N THR A 35 -22.41 -3.86 33.06
CA THR A 35 -22.81 -3.60 34.44
C THR A 35 -22.18 -2.32 35.02
N GLY A 36 -21.13 -1.80 34.38
CA GLY A 36 -20.39 -0.62 34.80
C GLY A 36 -19.39 -0.84 35.94
N ASP A 37 -19.22 -2.08 36.39
CA ASP A 37 -18.49 -2.42 37.62
C ASP A 37 -17.03 -2.86 37.37
N LEU A 38 -16.50 -2.69 36.16
CA LEU A 38 -15.12 -3.06 35.88
C LEU A 38 -14.13 -2.21 36.70
N GLY A 39 -13.20 -2.89 37.36
CA GLY A 39 -12.07 -2.25 38.04
C GLY A 39 -11.09 -1.60 37.05
N PRO A 40 -10.19 -0.73 37.52
CA PRO A 40 -9.28 0.00 36.65
C PRO A 40 -8.35 -0.91 35.83
N GLU A 41 -7.95 -2.07 36.34
CA GLU A 41 -7.15 -3.07 35.62
C GLU A 41 -7.93 -3.74 34.48
N ASP A 42 -9.21 -4.03 34.70
CA ASP A 42 -10.07 -4.63 33.66
C ASP A 42 -10.41 -3.62 32.57
N LEU A 43 -10.59 -2.36 32.96
CA LEU A 43 -10.76 -1.24 32.03
C LEU A 43 -9.50 -0.98 31.22
N GLU A 44 -8.32 -1.18 31.80
CA GLU A 44 -7.05 -1.12 31.08
C GLU A 44 -6.97 -2.23 30.02
N MET A 45 -7.29 -3.48 30.38
CA MET A 45 -7.37 -4.60 29.44
C MET A 45 -8.41 -4.38 28.34
N LEU A 46 -9.58 -3.81 28.68
CA LEU A 46 -10.61 -3.45 27.70
C LEU A 46 -10.09 -2.39 26.73
N GLY A 47 -9.40 -1.36 27.25
CA GLY A 47 -8.79 -0.32 26.45
C GLY A 47 -7.72 -0.88 25.50
N GLU A 48 -6.85 -1.77 25.99
CA GLU A 48 -5.84 -2.43 25.17
C GLU A 48 -6.48 -3.31 24.07
N ALA A 49 -7.48 -4.12 24.40
CA ALA A 49 -8.19 -4.95 23.43
C ALA A 49 -8.92 -4.11 22.36
N ALA A 50 -9.50 -2.98 22.75
CA ALA A 50 -10.11 -2.01 21.85
C ALA A 50 -9.05 -1.41 20.90
N TRP A 51 -7.90 -1.00 21.42
CA TRP A 51 -6.80 -0.44 20.66
C TRP A 51 -6.30 -1.40 19.58
N TRP A 52 -5.98 -2.64 19.95
CA TRP A 52 -5.54 -3.67 19.00
C TRP A 52 -6.60 -4.09 17.98
N SER A 53 -7.87 -3.82 18.28
CA SER A 53 -9.00 -4.05 17.38
C SER A 53 -9.33 -2.85 16.48
N GLY A 54 -8.56 -1.76 16.52
CA GLY A 54 -8.80 -0.56 15.72
C GLY A 54 -9.96 0.32 16.23
N ARG A 55 -10.40 0.13 17.48
CA ARG A 55 -11.53 0.82 18.10
C ARG A 55 -11.06 1.93 19.04
N LEU A 56 -10.54 3.02 18.47
CA LEU A 56 -9.87 4.05 19.24
C LEU A 56 -10.79 4.82 20.21
N GLU A 57 -12.04 5.09 19.84
CA GLU A 57 -12.99 5.77 20.74
C GLU A 57 -13.32 4.91 21.99
N ASP A 58 -13.55 3.61 21.79
CA ASP A 58 -13.76 2.67 22.89
C ASP A 58 -12.51 2.56 23.78
N CYS A 59 -11.33 2.55 23.16
CA CYS A 59 -10.03 2.57 23.85
C CYS A 59 -9.89 3.80 24.76
N ILE A 60 -10.09 5.00 24.22
CA ILE A 60 -9.99 6.26 24.96
C ILE A 60 -11.00 6.27 26.12
N SER A 61 -12.24 5.85 25.88
CA SER A 61 -13.29 5.80 26.91
C SER A 61 -12.90 4.88 28.07
N ALA A 62 -12.44 3.66 27.77
CA ALA A 62 -12.00 2.70 28.78
C ALA A 62 -10.78 3.20 29.57
N ARG A 63 -9.78 3.78 28.87
CA ARG A 63 -8.58 4.35 29.50
C ARG A 63 -8.89 5.54 30.40
N GLN A 64 -9.80 6.43 30.03
CA GLN A 64 -10.21 7.55 30.91
C GLN A 64 -10.85 7.07 32.22
N ARG A 65 -11.67 6.01 32.15
CA ARG A 65 -12.27 5.39 33.34
C ARG A 65 -11.22 4.67 34.17
N SER A 66 -10.30 3.94 33.53
CA SER A 66 -9.15 3.29 34.20
C SER A 66 -8.27 4.31 34.94
N PHE A 67 -7.92 5.43 34.28
CA PHE A 67 -7.17 6.54 34.88
C PHE A 67 -7.85 7.05 36.17
N SER A 68 -9.16 7.26 36.11
CA SER A 68 -9.94 7.78 37.24
C SER A 68 -9.96 6.76 38.39
N GLY A 69 -10.16 5.47 38.10
CA GLY A 69 -10.10 4.40 39.09
C GLY A 69 -8.72 4.23 39.74
N TYR A 70 -7.63 4.44 39.00
CA TYR A 70 -6.27 4.43 39.58
C TYR A 70 -6.03 5.62 40.53
N LEU A 71 -6.53 6.81 40.21
CA LEU A 71 -6.45 7.96 41.11
C LEU A 71 -7.28 7.75 42.38
N GLU A 72 -8.53 7.27 42.25
CA GLU A 72 -9.41 7.00 43.38
C GLU A 72 -8.85 5.92 44.32
N SER A 73 -8.13 4.94 43.76
CA SER A 73 -7.44 3.90 44.53
C SER A 73 -6.06 4.31 45.06
N GLY A 74 -5.63 5.57 44.88
CA GLY A 74 -4.37 6.08 45.41
C GLY A 74 -3.13 5.51 44.72
N ARG A 75 -3.22 5.20 43.41
CA ARG A 75 -2.14 4.61 42.60
C ARG A 75 -1.67 5.58 41.50
N PRO A 76 -0.91 6.64 41.86
CA PRO A 76 -0.54 7.71 40.93
C PRO A 76 0.35 7.25 39.78
N ARG A 77 1.23 6.26 40.00
CA ARG A 77 2.09 5.71 38.94
C ARG A 77 1.30 5.01 37.83
N ALA A 78 0.37 4.13 38.21
CA ALA A 78 -0.51 3.47 37.26
C ALA A 78 -1.38 4.49 36.51
N ALA A 79 -1.92 5.50 37.21
CA ALA A 79 -2.62 6.60 36.56
C ALA A 79 -1.73 7.38 35.58
N ALA A 80 -0.45 7.60 35.89
CA ALA A 80 0.48 8.25 34.98
C ALA A 80 0.72 7.43 33.71
N THR A 81 0.86 6.10 33.81
CA THR A 81 0.97 5.21 32.65
C THR A 81 -0.24 5.33 31.73
N ILE A 82 -1.46 5.31 32.28
CA ILE A 82 -2.68 5.49 31.49
C ILE A 82 -2.76 6.89 30.86
N ALA A 83 -2.30 7.93 31.57
CA ALA A 83 -2.24 9.28 31.02
C ALA A 83 -1.25 9.39 29.84
N LEU A 84 -0.12 8.68 29.87
CA LEU A 84 0.81 8.62 28.73
C LEU A 84 0.22 7.85 27.54
N ALA A 85 -0.55 6.80 27.78
CA ALA A 85 -1.27 6.10 26.72
C ALA A 85 -2.37 6.97 26.08
N LEU A 86 -3.09 7.75 26.89
CA LEU A 86 -4.07 8.72 26.40
C LEU A 86 -3.42 9.88 25.62
N PHE A 87 -2.21 10.29 25.98
CA PHE A 87 -1.42 11.24 25.19
C PHE A 87 -1.22 10.70 23.76
N ASP A 88 -0.75 9.47 23.60
CA ASP A 88 -0.54 8.85 22.27
C ASP A 88 -1.86 8.72 21.48
N ASP A 89 -2.94 8.28 22.14
CA ASP A 89 -4.25 8.11 21.49
C ASP A 89 -4.82 9.43 20.94
N TYR A 90 -4.73 10.51 21.72
CA TYR A 90 -5.21 11.82 21.28
C TYR A 90 -4.29 12.45 20.23
N ASP A 91 -2.99 12.19 20.30
CA ASP A 91 -2.03 12.62 19.28
C ASP A 91 -2.30 11.93 17.93
N ALA A 92 -2.60 10.63 17.93
CA ALA A 92 -2.98 9.86 16.73
C ALA A 92 -4.23 10.40 16.01
N LYS A 93 -5.13 11.10 16.72
CA LYS A 93 -6.30 11.80 16.17
C LYS A 93 -6.08 13.30 15.94
N ARG A 94 -4.85 13.80 16.13
CA ARG A 94 -4.46 15.20 16.00
C ARG A 94 -5.16 16.16 16.97
N ALA A 95 -5.51 15.68 18.15
CA ALA A 95 -6.06 16.48 19.23
C ALA A 95 -4.96 17.00 20.17
N GLY A 96 -3.96 17.69 19.61
CA GLY A 96 -2.69 18.01 20.29
C GLY A 96 -2.83 18.74 21.63
N SER A 97 -3.81 19.65 21.78
CA SER A 97 -4.04 20.34 23.07
C SER A 97 -4.55 19.40 24.18
N ILE A 98 -5.35 18.40 23.81
CA ILE A 98 -5.84 17.37 24.72
C ILE A 98 -4.70 16.40 25.06
N ALA A 99 -3.95 15.97 24.04
CA ALA A 99 -2.75 15.15 24.24
C ALA A 99 -1.78 15.81 25.22
N ASP A 100 -1.41 17.08 24.99
CA ASP A 100 -0.52 17.85 25.86
C ASP A 100 -1.03 17.95 27.30
N SER A 101 -2.34 18.03 27.48
CA SER A 101 -2.95 18.05 28.82
C SER A 101 -2.77 16.72 29.54
N TRP A 102 -2.88 15.59 28.83
CA TRP A 102 -2.60 14.26 29.40
C TRP A 102 -1.13 14.05 29.71
N PHE A 103 -0.23 14.51 28.83
CA PHE A 103 1.22 14.50 29.08
C PHE A 103 1.57 15.28 30.37
N ASN A 104 1.04 16.50 30.51
CA ASN A 104 1.27 17.32 31.70
C ASN A 104 0.70 16.68 32.97
N ARG A 105 -0.42 15.96 32.88
CA ARG A 105 -0.96 15.19 34.02
C ARG A 105 -0.04 14.05 34.42
N ALA A 106 0.48 13.28 33.46
CA ALA A 106 1.43 12.22 33.74
C ALA A 106 2.70 12.77 34.42
N GLU A 107 3.24 13.87 33.91
CA GLU A 107 4.40 14.55 34.50
C GLU A 107 4.13 15.00 35.93
N GLY A 108 2.98 15.65 36.18
CA GLY A 108 2.60 16.10 37.53
C GLY A 108 2.40 14.95 38.52
N LEU A 109 1.85 13.82 38.08
CA LEU A 109 1.66 12.63 38.93
C LEU A 109 2.99 11.97 39.32
N LEU A 110 3.98 12.02 38.43
CA LEU A 110 5.29 11.40 38.67
C LEU A 110 6.25 12.33 39.42
N GLN A 111 6.03 13.65 39.42
CA GLN A 111 6.96 14.62 40.02
C GLN A 111 7.32 14.35 41.50
N SER A 112 6.40 13.82 42.29
CA SER A 112 6.61 13.50 43.71
C SER A 112 6.95 12.03 43.98
N GLU A 113 6.99 11.21 42.94
CA GLU A 113 7.30 9.79 43.05
C GLU A 113 8.81 9.54 42.97
N ALA A 114 9.27 8.45 43.59
CA ALA A 114 10.65 7.99 43.37
C ALA A 114 10.79 7.53 41.91
N GLU A 115 11.98 7.74 41.32
CA GLU A 115 12.29 7.29 39.97
C GLU A 115 11.92 5.80 39.77
N SER A 116 11.35 5.50 38.61
CA SER A 116 10.74 4.21 38.29
C SER A 116 10.64 4.00 36.78
N VAL A 117 10.12 2.86 36.35
CA VAL A 117 9.86 2.54 34.93
C VAL A 117 8.92 3.58 34.28
N GLU A 118 7.92 4.09 35.00
CA GLU A 118 6.98 5.09 34.48
C GLU A 118 7.67 6.43 34.14
N HIS A 119 8.73 6.79 34.87
CA HIS A 119 9.57 7.95 34.52
C HIS A 119 10.32 7.72 33.20
N GLY A 120 10.69 6.47 32.92
CA GLY A 120 11.26 6.06 31.64
C GLY A 120 10.28 6.25 30.49
N HIS A 121 9.03 5.81 30.66
CA HIS A 121 8.00 6.00 29.64
C HIS A 121 7.67 7.49 29.42
N LEU A 122 7.64 8.30 30.48
CA LEU A 122 7.53 9.76 30.36
C LEU A 122 8.70 10.33 29.54
N ALA A 123 9.93 9.85 29.77
CA ALA A 123 11.11 10.27 29.00
C ALA A 123 11.02 9.85 27.52
N VAL A 124 10.49 8.66 27.21
CA VAL A 124 10.20 8.22 25.83
C VAL A 124 9.24 9.20 25.14
N GLN A 125 8.13 9.56 25.78
CA GLN A 125 7.17 10.49 25.18
C GLN A 125 7.72 11.90 25.05
N ARG A 126 8.51 12.36 26.03
CA ARG A 126 9.20 13.64 25.94
C ARG A 126 10.18 13.65 24.77
N ALA A 127 10.93 12.56 24.56
CA ALA A 127 11.86 12.42 23.44
C ALA A 127 11.14 12.53 22.09
N ARG A 128 10.04 11.78 21.90
CA ARG A 128 9.21 11.84 20.68
C ARG A 128 8.66 13.23 20.41
N LYS A 129 8.08 13.87 21.44
CA LYS A 129 7.55 15.23 21.33
C LYS A 129 8.65 16.24 20.95
N SER A 130 9.84 16.14 21.54
CA SER A 130 10.98 16.99 21.19
C SER A 130 11.46 16.77 19.75
N LEU A 131 11.51 15.51 19.29
CA LEU A 131 11.81 15.16 17.90
C LEU A 131 10.83 15.82 16.92
N MET A 132 9.52 15.69 17.18
CA MET A 132 8.48 16.31 16.35
C MET A 132 8.57 17.84 16.29
N ASN A 133 9.03 18.47 17.37
CA ASN A 133 9.24 19.92 17.44
C ASN A 133 10.61 20.37 16.89
N GLY A 134 11.46 19.44 16.42
CA GLY A 134 12.80 19.72 15.92
C GLY A 134 13.85 20.02 17.00
N ASP A 135 13.55 19.78 18.28
CA ASP A 135 14.50 19.95 19.39
C ASP A 135 15.31 18.66 19.60
N LEU A 136 16.31 18.46 18.75
CA LEU A 136 17.14 17.25 18.75
C LEU A 136 17.96 17.08 20.05
N GLU A 137 18.36 18.18 20.69
CA GLU A 137 19.13 18.12 21.93
C GLU A 137 18.27 17.61 23.10
N GLN A 138 17.07 18.18 23.26
CA GLN A 138 16.15 17.70 24.29
C GLN A 138 15.64 16.29 24.00
N ALA A 139 15.45 15.96 22.72
CA ALA A 139 15.08 14.61 22.30
C ALA A 139 16.15 13.60 22.71
N LYS A 140 17.43 13.92 22.47
CA LYS A 140 18.57 13.09 22.82
C LYS A 140 18.68 12.86 24.32
N LEU A 141 18.65 13.93 25.12
CA LEU A 141 18.69 13.83 26.58
C LEU A 141 17.57 12.95 27.12
N SER A 142 16.36 13.07 26.55
CA SER A 142 15.20 12.29 26.98
C SER A 142 15.30 10.81 26.55
N ALA A 143 15.83 10.52 25.36
CA ALA A 143 16.08 9.15 24.90
C ALA A 143 17.17 8.45 25.73
N GLU A 144 18.25 9.16 26.06
CA GLU A 144 19.31 8.67 26.96
C GLU A 144 18.77 8.38 28.36
N LYS A 145 17.90 9.25 28.90
CA LYS A 145 17.24 9.02 30.19
C LYS A 145 16.33 7.80 30.16
N ALA A 146 15.57 7.59 29.09
CA ALA A 146 14.75 6.38 28.92
C ALA A 146 15.61 5.11 28.92
N LEU A 147 16.73 5.13 28.19
CA LEU A 147 17.67 4.01 28.13
C LEU A 147 18.32 3.73 29.51
N GLU A 148 18.77 4.78 30.21
CA GLU A 148 19.36 4.69 31.55
C GLU A 148 18.39 4.05 32.55
N LEU A 149 17.13 4.52 32.58
CA LEU A 149 16.11 3.98 33.46
C LEU A 149 15.75 2.54 33.07
N GLY A 150 15.64 2.24 31.77
CA GLY A 150 15.41 0.88 31.28
C GLY A 150 16.51 -0.09 31.72
N MET A 151 17.78 0.31 31.65
CA MET A 151 18.91 -0.49 32.16
C MET A 151 18.86 -0.65 33.68
N SER A 152 18.60 0.44 34.41
CA SER A 152 18.61 0.46 35.88
C SER A 152 17.52 -0.41 36.49
N PHE A 153 16.34 -0.44 35.87
CA PHE A 153 15.20 -1.24 36.32
C PHE A 153 15.09 -2.61 35.62
N GLY A 154 15.99 -2.91 34.67
CA GLY A 154 15.96 -4.17 33.92
C GLY A 154 14.76 -4.28 32.95
N ASP A 155 14.16 -3.16 32.56
CA ASP A 155 13.02 -3.09 31.67
C ASP A 155 13.47 -3.10 30.20
N ARG A 156 13.12 -4.16 29.47
CA ARG A 156 13.54 -4.37 28.08
C ARG A 156 12.82 -3.45 27.10
N ASP A 157 11.57 -3.10 27.38
CA ASP A 157 10.78 -2.25 26.51
C ASP A 157 11.33 -0.82 26.49
N LEU A 158 11.68 -0.28 27.66
CA LEU A 158 12.35 1.01 27.79
C LEU A 158 13.74 1.02 27.17
N GLN A 159 14.52 -0.05 27.35
CA GLN A 159 15.82 -0.16 26.69
C GLN A 159 15.65 -0.10 25.16
N ALA A 160 14.69 -0.85 24.61
CA ALA A 160 14.41 -0.84 23.19
C ALA A 160 13.95 0.54 22.70
N PHE A 161 13.06 1.24 23.43
CA PHE A 161 12.64 2.59 23.06
C PHE A 161 13.78 3.61 23.11
N GLY A 162 14.62 3.58 24.15
CA GLY A 162 15.77 4.47 24.26
C GLY A 162 16.77 4.26 23.12
N LEU A 163 17.06 3.00 22.77
CA LEU A 163 17.89 2.64 21.63
C LEU A 163 17.27 3.09 20.30
N LEU A 164 15.99 2.81 20.09
CA LEU A 164 15.25 3.14 18.86
C LEU A 164 15.24 4.65 18.60
N LEU A 165 14.88 5.45 19.62
CA LEU A 165 14.82 6.91 19.51
C LEU A 165 16.22 7.52 19.39
N GLY A 166 17.18 7.04 20.20
CA GLY A 166 18.58 7.49 20.10
C GLY A 166 19.17 7.20 18.72
N GLY A 167 18.87 6.03 18.16
CA GLY A 167 19.30 5.65 16.81
C GLY A 167 18.72 6.58 15.74
N ASN A 168 17.42 6.86 15.80
CA ASN A 168 16.76 7.81 14.88
C ASN A 168 17.33 9.24 15.01
N ILE A 169 17.64 9.70 16.22
CA ILE A 169 18.25 11.03 16.44
C ILE A 169 19.65 11.09 15.83
N LEU A 170 20.49 10.06 16.04
CA LEU A 170 21.83 10.00 15.46
C LEU A 170 21.79 10.02 13.93
N VAL A 171 20.87 9.26 13.32
CA VAL A 171 20.64 9.30 11.87
C VAL A 171 20.31 10.72 11.41
N ASN A 172 19.39 11.41 12.09
CA ASN A 172 19.01 12.79 11.75
C ASN A 172 20.17 13.80 11.94
N GLN A 173 21.09 13.53 12.85
CA GLN A 173 22.31 14.31 13.06
C GLN A 173 23.43 14.01 12.03
N GLY A 174 23.27 12.97 11.21
CA GLY A 174 24.24 12.54 10.20
C GLY A 174 25.19 11.43 10.66
N ASP A 175 25.01 10.89 11.87
CA ASP A 175 25.73 9.70 12.33
C ASP A 175 24.93 8.44 11.99
N ALA A 176 24.97 8.08 10.70
CA ALA A 176 24.26 6.91 10.17
C ALA A 176 24.74 5.58 10.78
N GLU A 177 26.05 5.43 10.97
CA GLU A 177 26.64 4.19 11.50
C GLU A 177 26.27 3.97 12.97
N GLY A 178 26.45 5.01 13.81
CA GLY A 178 26.05 4.96 15.21
C GLY A 178 24.55 4.75 15.38
N GLY A 179 23.74 5.42 14.55
CA GLY A 179 22.30 5.29 14.57
C GLY A 179 21.81 3.89 14.19
N LEU A 180 22.31 3.32 13.09
CA LEU A 180 21.97 1.96 12.66
C LEU A 180 22.29 0.91 13.72
N LYS A 181 23.42 1.03 14.40
CA LYS A 181 23.80 0.10 15.48
C LYS A 181 22.76 0.08 16.61
N MET A 182 22.24 1.25 16.99
CA MET A 182 21.21 1.32 18.04
C MET A 182 19.86 0.77 17.54
N LEU A 183 19.49 1.06 16.29
CA LEU A 183 18.27 0.53 15.67
C LEU A 183 18.31 -1.00 15.57
N ASP A 184 19.45 -1.59 15.21
CA ASP A 184 19.62 -3.04 15.11
C ASP A 184 19.48 -3.73 16.47
N GLU A 185 20.08 -3.18 17.52
CA GLU A 185 19.97 -3.71 18.89
C GLU A 185 18.52 -3.65 19.39
N ALA A 186 17.80 -2.56 19.13
CA ALA A 186 16.37 -2.48 19.46
C ALA A 186 15.55 -3.52 18.66
N THR A 187 15.82 -3.63 17.35
CA THR A 187 15.05 -4.50 16.45
C THR A 187 15.29 -5.98 16.74
N ILE A 188 16.53 -6.37 17.10
CA ILE A 188 16.81 -7.78 17.42
C ILE A 188 16.11 -8.22 18.72
N ALA A 189 15.93 -7.32 19.69
CA ALA A 189 15.11 -7.61 20.87
C ALA A 189 13.65 -7.89 20.50
N ALA A 190 13.08 -7.15 19.54
CA ALA A 190 11.74 -7.40 19.01
C ALA A 190 11.67 -8.75 18.26
N VAL A 191 12.68 -9.08 17.46
CA VAL A 191 12.78 -10.37 16.73
C VAL A 191 12.92 -11.54 17.70
N GLY A 192 13.69 -11.37 18.77
CA GLY A 192 13.93 -12.36 19.82
C GLY A 192 12.72 -12.62 20.72
N GLY A 193 11.67 -11.80 20.62
CA GLY A 193 10.49 -11.91 21.48
C GLY A 193 10.74 -11.43 22.92
N GLU A 194 11.72 -10.54 23.10
CA GLU A 194 12.06 -9.96 24.42
C GLU A 194 11.14 -8.79 24.82
N LEU A 195 10.34 -8.28 23.87
CA LEU A 195 9.53 -7.07 24.02
C LEU A 195 8.04 -7.41 24.09
N ASN A 196 7.28 -6.55 24.76
CA ASN A 196 5.83 -6.64 24.72
C ASN A 196 5.30 -6.34 23.30
N PRO A 197 4.07 -6.76 22.94
CA PRO A 197 3.58 -6.64 21.57
C PRO A 197 3.52 -5.19 21.06
N HIS A 198 3.18 -4.23 21.93
CA HIS A 198 3.08 -2.83 21.53
C HIS A 198 4.46 -2.25 21.20
N THR A 199 5.42 -2.44 22.11
CA THR A 199 6.81 -2.00 21.91
C THR A 199 7.42 -2.65 20.67
N ALA A 200 7.24 -3.96 20.49
CA ALA A 200 7.74 -4.67 19.31
C ALA A 200 7.20 -4.05 18.01
N GLY A 201 5.90 -3.75 17.97
CA GLY A 201 5.27 -3.09 16.82
C GLY A 201 5.87 -1.71 16.51
N VAL A 202 6.05 -0.87 17.53
CA VAL A 202 6.68 0.46 17.36
C VAL A 202 8.14 0.34 16.94
N VAL A 203 8.90 -0.57 17.53
CA VAL A 203 10.30 -0.84 17.16
C VAL A 203 10.41 -1.22 15.70
N TYR A 204 9.60 -2.18 15.22
CA TYR A 204 9.58 -2.54 13.81
C TYR A 204 9.21 -1.34 12.93
N CYS A 205 8.14 -0.62 13.26
CA CYS A 205 7.67 0.51 12.47
C CYS A 205 8.75 1.59 12.31
N LEU A 206 9.32 2.07 13.41
CA LEU A 206 10.30 3.16 13.35
C LEU A 206 11.65 2.70 12.79
N ALA A 207 12.07 1.45 13.01
CA ALA A 207 13.26 0.90 12.38
C ALA A 207 13.11 0.81 10.86
N ILE A 208 11.95 0.32 10.37
CA ILE A 208 11.65 0.27 8.93
C ILE A 208 11.60 1.69 8.35
N ALA A 209 10.89 2.62 8.99
CA ALA A 209 10.79 4.00 8.54
C ALA A 209 12.15 4.69 8.45
N THR A 210 12.98 4.58 9.50
CA THR A 210 14.30 5.24 9.54
C THR A 210 15.25 4.66 8.49
N THR A 211 15.26 3.33 8.31
CA THR A 211 16.10 2.68 7.30
C THR A 211 15.63 2.98 5.87
N ALA A 212 14.31 3.05 5.64
CA ALA A 212 13.75 3.49 4.36
C ALA A 212 14.06 4.96 4.04
N GLN A 213 14.05 5.87 5.03
CA GLN A 213 14.47 7.27 4.86
C GLN A 213 15.94 7.40 4.45
N MET A 214 16.81 6.52 4.96
CA MET A 214 18.22 6.42 4.54
C MET A 214 18.41 5.73 3.17
N ALA A 215 17.32 5.27 2.55
CA ALA A 215 17.31 4.41 1.38
C ALA A 215 18.13 3.13 1.55
N ASP A 216 18.15 2.55 2.76
CA ASP A 216 18.62 1.18 3.02
C ASP A 216 17.43 0.22 2.87
N TYR A 217 16.97 0.05 1.63
CA TYR A 217 15.76 -0.72 1.30
C TYR A 217 15.94 -2.24 1.47
N ASP A 218 17.17 -2.73 1.52
CA ASP A 218 17.44 -4.13 1.79
C ASP A 218 17.16 -4.42 3.27
N ARG A 219 17.70 -3.61 4.18
CA ARG A 219 17.42 -3.72 5.61
C ARG A 219 15.95 -3.45 5.93
N ALA A 220 15.37 -2.39 5.35
CA ALA A 220 13.95 -2.09 5.52
C ALA A 220 13.05 -3.26 5.07
N GLY A 221 13.41 -3.92 3.96
CA GLY A 221 12.72 -5.11 3.49
C GLY A 221 12.84 -6.30 4.45
N GLN A 222 14.04 -6.57 4.98
CA GLN A 222 14.26 -7.64 5.97
C GLN A 222 13.44 -7.41 7.26
N TRP A 223 13.39 -6.16 7.74
CA TRP A 223 12.61 -5.80 8.94
C TRP A 223 11.10 -5.85 8.68
N THR A 224 10.66 -5.52 7.46
CA THR A 224 9.28 -5.68 7.03
C THR A 224 8.84 -7.16 6.98
N GLU A 225 9.72 -8.06 6.54
CA GLU A 225 9.44 -9.50 6.55
C GLU A 225 9.41 -10.04 8.00
N ALA A 226 10.35 -9.61 8.84
CA ALA A 226 10.39 -9.97 10.26
C ALA A 226 9.12 -9.52 10.99
N SER A 227 8.67 -8.28 10.76
CA SER A 227 7.45 -7.73 11.36
C SER A 227 6.20 -8.44 10.84
N THR A 228 6.14 -8.80 9.57
CA THR A 228 5.03 -9.59 8.98
C THR A 228 4.91 -10.95 9.68
N ARG A 229 6.02 -11.69 9.79
CA ARG A 229 6.02 -13.00 10.47
C ARG A 229 5.69 -12.88 11.96
N TRP A 230 6.11 -11.79 12.61
CA TRP A 230 5.74 -11.51 13.99
C TRP A 230 4.23 -11.24 14.12
N CYS A 231 3.64 -10.40 13.27
CA CYS A 231 2.19 -10.14 13.26
C CYS A 231 1.37 -11.42 13.08
N GLU A 232 1.77 -12.27 12.13
CA GLU A 232 1.12 -13.57 11.85
C GLU A 232 1.15 -14.49 13.07
N ARG A 233 2.29 -14.60 13.75
CA ARG A 233 2.41 -15.42 14.98
C ARG A 233 1.53 -14.93 16.12
N GLN A 234 1.35 -13.60 16.22
CA GLN A 234 0.57 -12.97 17.28
C GLN A 234 -0.91 -12.80 16.92
N SER A 235 -1.35 -13.24 15.73
CA SER A 235 -2.71 -12.99 15.21
C SER A 235 -3.09 -11.49 15.18
N ILE A 236 -2.11 -10.61 14.99
CA ILE A 236 -2.27 -9.16 14.95
C ILE A 236 -2.45 -8.72 13.49
N SER A 237 -3.45 -7.86 13.20
CA SER A 237 -3.61 -7.26 11.86
C SER A 237 -2.63 -6.10 11.62
N GLY A 238 -1.34 -6.43 11.54
CA GLY A 238 -0.31 -5.50 11.06
C GLY A 238 -0.09 -4.24 11.90
N PHE A 239 -0.14 -4.36 13.24
CA PHE A 239 0.01 -3.23 14.19
C PHE A 239 -0.89 -2.04 13.82
N PRO A 240 -2.18 -2.15 14.19
CA PRO A 240 -3.33 -1.90 13.30
C PRO A 240 -3.02 -1.10 12.03
N GLY A 241 -2.74 -1.81 10.92
CA GLY A 241 -2.51 -1.21 9.60
C GLY A 241 -1.18 -0.46 9.38
N ILE A 242 -0.47 -0.02 10.42
CA ILE A 242 0.74 0.81 10.31
C ILE A 242 1.86 0.06 9.56
N CYS A 243 2.12 -1.19 9.94
CA CYS A 243 3.15 -2.00 9.28
C CYS A 243 2.82 -2.26 7.79
N ARG A 244 1.53 -2.22 7.41
CA ARG A 244 1.12 -2.41 6.01
C ARG A 244 1.51 -1.25 5.12
N VAL A 245 1.54 -0.02 5.64
CA VAL A 245 1.97 1.16 4.87
C VAL A 245 3.44 1.02 4.49
N HIS A 246 4.31 0.71 5.44
CA HIS A 246 5.73 0.45 5.15
C HIS A 246 5.93 -0.73 4.20
N ARG A 247 5.13 -1.80 4.37
CA ARG A 247 5.17 -2.92 3.45
C ARG A 247 4.77 -2.53 2.03
N ALA A 248 3.74 -1.69 1.87
CA ALA A 248 3.33 -1.18 0.58
C ALA A 248 4.44 -0.35 -0.09
N GLU A 249 5.15 0.49 0.66
CA GLU A 249 6.32 1.25 0.17
C GLU A 249 7.41 0.30 -0.37
N ILE A 250 7.82 -0.69 0.42
CA ILE A 250 8.84 -1.66 -0.01
C ILE A 250 8.35 -2.48 -1.22
N MET A 251 7.11 -2.97 -1.22
CA MET A 251 6.55 -3.71 -2.34
C MET A 251 6.48 -2.87 -3.62
N ARG A 252 6.14 -1.58 -3.50
CA ARG A 252 6.17 -0.63 -4.62
C ARG A 252 7.58 -0.51 -5.19
N LEU A 253 8.59 -0.31 -4.34
CA LEU A 253 9.99 -0.19 -4.75
C LEU A 253 10.52 -1.48 -5.42
N ARG A 254 10.03 -2.65 -4.98
CA ARG A 254 10.36 -3.97 -5.54
C ARG A 254 9.54 -4.33 -6.80
N GLY A 255 8.63 -3.45 -7.24
CA GLY A 255 7.85 -3.63 -8.46
C GLY A 255 6.57 -4.49 -8.33
N SER A 256 6.15 -4.87 -7.11
CA SER A 256 4.91 -5.62 -6.86
C SER A 256 3.73 -4.65 -6.68
N TRP A 257 3.43 -3.86 -7.71
CA TRP A 257 2.57 -2.67 -7.61
C TRP A 257 1.10 -2.98 -7.31
N LEU A 258 0.54 -4.02 -7.91
CA LEU A 258 -0.85 -4.41 -7.68
C LEU A 258 -1.04 -4.86 -6.23
N GLU A 259 -0.17 -5.72 -5.72
CA GLU A 259 -0.23 -6.16 -4.33
C GLU A 259 0.12 -5.02 -3.35
N ALA A 260 1.05 -4.12 -3.71
CA ALA A 260 1.37 -2.93 -2.92
C ALA A 260 0.15 -2.01 -2.76
N GLU A 261 -0.61 -1.75 -3.84
CA GLU A 261 -1.79 -0.90 -3.77
C GLU A 261 -2.89 -1.57 -2.93
N GLN A 262 -3.07 -2.88 -3.06
CA GLN A 262 -4.00 -3.63 -2.22
C GLN A 262 -3.63 -3.52 -0.73
N GLU A 263 -2.34 -3.63 -0.40
CA GLU A 263 -1.87 -3.48 0.97
C GLU A 263 -2.05 -2.06 1.50
N ALA A 264 -1.74 -1.02 0.71
CA ALA A 264 -1.99 0.35 1.08
C ALA A 264 -3.49 0.62 1.33
N ARG A 265 -4.38 0.10 0.47
CA ARG A 265 -5.85 0.24 0.64
C ARG A 265 -6.39 -0.49 1.87
N ARG A 266 -5.85 -1.67 2.19
CA ARG A 266 -6.19 -2.37 3.45
C ARG A 266 -5.76 -1.53 4.65
N ALA A 267 -4.55 -0.99 4.62
CA ALA A 267 -4.05 -0.10 5.66
C ALA A 267 -4.98 1.11 5.83
N LEU A 268 -5.41 1.76 4.74
CA LEU A 268 -6.35 2.88 4.78
C LEU A 268 -7.67 2.53 5.47
N THR A 269 -8.23 1.35 5.19
CA THR A 269 -9.48 0.89 5.82
C THR A 269 -9.32 0.72 7.33
N GLU A 270 -8.14 0.25 7.78
CA GLU A 270 -7.82 0.04 9.19
C GLU A 270 -7.45 1.37 9.90
N LEU A 271 -6.82 2.31 9.20
CA LEU A 271 -6.19 3.50 9.80
C LEU A 271 -7.07 4.76 9.77
N GLN A 272 -7.98 4.93 8.81
CA GLN A 272 -8.69 6.21 8.60
C GLN A 272 -9.47 6.73 9.83
N ASN A 273 -9.92 5.85 10.71
CA ASN A 273 -10.62 6.22 11.95
C ASN A 273 -9.77 6.02 13.22
N PHE A 274 -8.53 5.55 13.04
CA PHE A 274 -7.64 5.11 14.10
C PHE A 274 -6.37 5.96 14.17
N ASN A 275 -5.63 6.10 13.07
CA ASN A 275 -4.41 6.90 13.02
C ASN A 275 -4.33 7.64 11.67
N LEU A 276 -4.55 8.96 11.74
CA LEU A 276 -4.68 9.81 10.55
C LEU A 276 -3.34 10.04 9.83
N GLU A 277 -2.22 10.00 10.56
CA GLU A 277 -0.90 10.20 9.99
C GLU A 277 -0.51 9.05 9.05
N PHE A 278 -0.63 7.81 9.53
CA PHE A 278 -0.33 6.65 8.69
C PHE A 278 -1.38 6.44 7.59
N ALA A 279 -2.64 6.86 7.81
CA ALA A 279 -3.62 6.90 6.72
C ALA A 279 -3.17 7.86 5.60
N ALA A 280 -2.63 9.03 5.95
CA ALA A 280 -2.11 9.99 4.97
C ALA A 280 -0.92 9.41 4.16
N ALA A 281 0.01 8.73 4.84
CA ALA A 281 1.10 8.00 4.17
C ALA A 281 0.59 6.87 3.27
N GLY A 282 -0.46 6.15 3.67
CA GLY A 282 -1.11 5.14 2.83
C GLY A 282 -1.69 5.73 1.54
N PHE A 283 -2.30 6.91 1.59
CA PHE A 283 -2.76 7.62 0.39
C PHE A 283 -1.61 8.06 -0.50
N TYR A 284 -0.51 8.54 0.09
CA TYR A 284 0.70 8.89 -0.65
C TYR A 284 1.24 7.69 -1.45
N GLU A 285 1.32 6.52 -0.82
CA GLU A 285 1.76 5.29 -1.49
C GLU A 285 0.83 4.90 -2.65
N VAL A 286 -0.50 5.03 -2.49
CA VAL A 286 -1.46 4.83 -3.60
C VAL A 286 -1.20 5.82 -4.74
N GLY A 287 -0.93 7.09 -4.42
CA GLY A 287 -0.61 8.12 -5.41
C GLY A 287 0.65 7.80 -6.21
N GLU A 288 1.72 7.39 -5.51
CA GLU A 288 2.99 6.97 -6.09
C GLU A 288 2.83 5.75 -7.03
N ILE A 289 2.00 4.75 -6.66
CA ILE A 289 1.74 3.57 -7.50
C ILE A 289 0.97 3.98 -8.76
N ARG A 290 -0.14 4.71 -8.59
CA ARG A 290 -1.01 5.12 -9.70
C ARG A 290 -0.32 6.01 -10.70
N LEU A 291 0.55 6.92 -10.23
CA LEU A 291 1.38 7.75 -11.09
C LEU A 291 2.26 6.89 -12.01
N ARG A 292 2.89 5.83 -11.48
CA ARG A 292 3.76 4.93 -12.24
C ARG A 292 2.99 4.05 -13.24
N ILE A 293 1.79 3.60 -12.86
CA ILE A 293 0.90 2.82 -13.75
C ILE A 293 0.29 3.72 -14.85
N GLY A 294 0.23 5.03 -14.63
CA GLY A 294 -0.31 6.01 -15.58
C GLY A 294 -1.77 6.40 -15.32
N ASP A 295 -2.33 6.02 -14.17
CA ASP A 295 -3.62 6.53 -13.67
C ASP A 295 -3.42 7.91 -13.03
N LEU A 296 -3.30 8.94 -13.87
CA LEU A 296 -3.01 10.31 -13.42
C LEU A 296 -4.15 10.90 -12.56
N ASP A 297 -5.41 10.67 -12.94
CA ASP A 297 -6.57 11.13 -12.17
C ASP A 297 -6.59 10.49 -10.78
N GLY A 298 -6.41 9.16 -10.74
CA GLY A 298 -6.37 8.43 -9.48
C GLY A 298 -5.16 8.77 -8.61
N ALA A 299 -4.02 9.10 -9.21
CA ALA A 299 -2.84 9.59 -8.49
C ALA A 299 -3.09 10.98 -7.90
N GLN A 300 -3.70 11.89 -8.66
CA GLN A 300 -4.04 13.23 -8.20
C GLN A 300 -4.99 13.18 -7.00
N ASP A 301 -6.03 12.35 -7.06
CA ASP A 301 -6.97 12.18 -5.95
C ASP A 301 -6.27 11.64 -4.69
N ALA A 302 -5.40 10.64 -4.84
CA ALA A 302 -4.67 10.07 -3.72
C ALA A 302 -3.69 11.09 -3.08
N PHE A 303 -2.92 11.84 -3.89
CA PHE A 303 -2.05 12.90 -3.37
C PHE A 303 -2.85 14.03 -2.70
N ARG A 304 -4.02 14.39 -3.23
CA ARG A 304 -4.92 15.36 -2.60
C ARG A 304 -5.39 14.86 -1.23
N GLN A 305 -5.80 13.60 -1.12
CA GLN A 305 -6.23 13.01 0.16
C GLN A 305 -5.09 12.93 1.17
N ALA A 306 -3.87 12.58 0.74
CA ALA A 306 -2.68 12.63 1.59
C ALA A 306 -2.44 14.05 2.13
N HIS A 307 -2.55 15.07 1.26
CA HIS A 307 -2.37 16.48 1.63
C HIS A 307 -3.47 17.03 2.54
N GLU A 308 -4.74 16.66 2.31
CA GLU A 308 -5.87 17.01 3.19
C GLU A 308 -5.65 16.45 4.60
N LEU A 309 -4.99 15.30 4.70
CA LEU A 309 -4.52 14.70 5.95
C LEU A 309 -3.11 15.17 6.34
N GLY A 310 -2.60 16.29 5.82
CA GLY A 310 -1.36 16.92 6.27
C GLY A 310 -0.06 16.16 5.98
N HIS A 311 -0.07 15.18 5.08
CA HIS A 311 1.15 14.58 4.55
C HIS A 311 1.62 15.35 3.33
N GLU A 312 2.92 15.59 3.20
CA GLU A 312 3.50 16.32 2.07
C GLU A 312 3.34 15.49 0.77
N PRO A 313 2.53 15.92 -0.22
CA PRO A 313 2.36 15.17 -1.47
C PRO A 313 3.56 15.28 -2.43
N GLN A 314 4.55 16.11 -2.14
CA GLN A 314 5.76 16.21 -2.96
C GLN A 314 6.73 15.02 -2.74
N PRO A 315 7.52 14.63 -3.77
CA PRO A 315 7.58 15.22 -5.11
C PRO A 315 6.51 14.64 -6.06
N GLY A 316 5.73 13.64 -5.62
CA GLY A 316 4.78 12.90 -6.45
C GLY A 316 3.78 13.80 -7.19
N LEU A 317 3.21 14.79 -6.49
CA LEU A 317 2.28 15.74 -7.12
C LEU A 317 2.96 16.63 -8.17
N ALA A 318 4.20 17.08 -7.98
CA ALA A 318 4.92 17.84 -9.01
C ALA A 318 5.34 16.94 -10.19
N LEU A 319 5.72 15.69 -9.94
CA LEU A 319 6.01 14.72 -11.00
C LEU A 319 4.77 14.38 -11.82
N LEU A 320 3.58 14.35 -11.20
CA LEU A 320 2.31 14.24 -11.90
C LEU A 320 2.09 15.45 -12.83
N ARG A 321 2.30 16.68 -12.34
CA ARG A 321 2.20 17.90 -13.18
C ARG A 321 3.21 17.88 -14.34
N LEU A 322 4.40 17.33 -14.10
CA LEU A 322 5.39 17.14 -15.17
C LEU A 322 4.90 16.13 -16.23
N ALA A 323 4.28 15.02 -15.81
CA ALA A 323 3.71 14.03 -16.72
C ALA A 323 2.55 14.59 -17.57
N GLU A 324 1.83 15.59 -17.05
CA GLU A 324 0.81 16.35 -17.80
C GLU A 324 1.41 17.43 -18.74
N GLY A 325 2.73 17.56 -18.80
CA GLY A 325 3.43 18.58 -19.60
C GLY A 325 3.49 19.97 -18.96
N GLN A 326 3.13 20.10 -17.67
CA GLN A 326 3.08 21.37 -16.94
C GLN A 326 4.39 21.63 -16.17
N SER A 327 5.53 21.63 -16.86
CA SER A 327 6.86 21.70 -16.23
C SER A 327 7.05 22.94 -15.32
N GLN A 328 6.57 24.12 -15.72
CA GLN A 328 6.71 25.33 -14.89
C GLN A 328 5.84 25.30 -13.61
N VAL A 329 4.67 24.66 -13.69
CA VAL A 329 3.78 24.47 -12.52
C VAL A 329 4.42 23.48 -11.55
N ALA A 330 4.91 22.36 -12.08
CA ALA A 330 5.67 21.37 -11.31
C ALA A 330 6.84 22.04 -10.58
N PHE A 331 7.66 22.82 -11.30
CA PHE A 331 8.82 23.51 -10.76
C PHE A 331 8.45 24.45 -9.61
N SER A 332 7.48 25.33 -9.82
CA SER A 332 7.05 26.30 -8.81
C SER A 332 6.52 25.61 -7.55
N SER A 333 5.79 24.50 -7.71
CA SER A 333 5.22 23.75 -6.59
C SER A 333 6.29 23.04 -5.74
N LEU A 334 7.22 22.33 -6.36
CA LEU A 334 8.27 21.60 -5.66
C LEU A 334 9.33 22.54 -5.07
N LYS A 335 9.60 23.68 -5.73
CA LYS A 335 10.50 24.71 -5.22
C LYS A 335 10.00 25.25 -3.89
N ARG A 336 8.71 25.56 -3.79
CA ARG A 336 8.09 26.06 -2.56
C ARG A 336 8.20 25.03 -1.42
N ALA A 337 7.98 23.74 -1.70
CA ALA A 337 8.18 22.70 -0.69
C ALA A 337 9.64 22.64 -0.21
N LEU A 338 10.61 22.74 -1.12
CA LEU A 338 12.05 22.76 -0.79
C LEU A 338 12.53 24.02 -0.06
N GLU A 339 11.74 25.11 -0.03
CA GLU A 339 12.03 26.32 0.76
C GLU A 339 11.65 26.15 2.24
N GLU A 340 10.84 25.15 2.58
CA GLU A 340 10.47 24.85 3.96
C GLU A 340 11.62 24.16 4.73
N PRO A 341 11.80 24.45 6.03
CA PRO A 341 12.77 23.73 6.86
C PRO A 341 12.42 22.25 6.96
N MET A 342 13.36 21.36 6.61
CA MET A 342 13.16 19.91 6.72
C MET A 342 14.53 19.19 6.89
N ALA A 343 14.49 17.92 7.31
CA ALA A 343 15.70 17.13 7.54
C ALA A 343 16.40 16.77 6.21
N ARG A 344 17.71 16.49 6.28
CA ARG A 344 18.54 16.21 5.08
C ARG A 344 18.02 15.05 4.24
N LEU A 345 17.55 13.98 4.89
CA LEU A 345 17.02 12.80 4.20
C LEU A 345 15.67 13.09 3.52
N ASP A 346 14.82 13.92 4.13
CA ASP A 346 13.58 14.38 3.49
C ASP A 346 13.89 15.23 2.25
N ARG A 347 14.88 16.13 2.34
CA ARG A 347 15.38 16.89 1.17
C ARG A 347 15.88 15.94 0.09
N ALA A 348 16.62 14.91 0.46
CA ALA A 348 17.15 13.92 -0.48
C ALA A 348 16.06 13.18 -1.26
N ARG A 349 14.85 12.99 -0.68
CA ARG A 349 13.69 12.43 -1.39
C ARG A 349 13.13 13.38 -2.46
N LEU A 350 13.18 14.69 -2.23
CA LEU A 350 12.63 15.70 -3.14
C LEU A 350 13.59 16.12 -4.27
N LEU A 351 14.89 16.16 -3.99
CA LEU A 351 15.90 16.71 -4.90
C LEU A 351 15.98 16.01 -6.27
N PRO A 352 15.88 14.67 -6.40
CA PRO A 352 15.90 14.01 -7.71
C PRO A 352 14.73 14.46 -8.60
N GLY A 353 13.53 14.60 -8.02
CA GLY A 353 12.37 15.15 -8.70
C GLY A 353 12.59 16.59 -9.12
N MET A 354 13.21 17.41 -8.25
CA MET A 354 13.56 18.79 -8.58
C MET A 354 14.55 18.88 -9.75
N VAL A 355 15.56 18.01 -9.81
CA VAL A 355 16.50 17.99 -10.94
C VAL A 355 15.78 17.69 -12.26
N GLU A 356 14.94 16.67 -12.30
CA GLU A 356 14.17 16.30 -13.49
C GLU A 356 13.23 17.43 -13.93
N ILE A 357 12.47 17.99 -12.99
CA ILE A 357 11.52 19.06 -13.24
C ILE A 357 12.23 20.35 -13.68
N ALA A 358 13.33 20.73 -13.02
CA ALA A 358 14.09 21.92 -13.35
C ALA A 358 14.72 21.83 -14.75
N ILE A 359 15.25 20.67 -15.13
CA ILE A 359 15.74 20.44 -16.50
C ILE A 359 14.60 20.62 -17.51
N ALA A 360 13.43 20.02 -17.25
CA ALA A 360 12.26 20.14 -18.13
C ALA A 360 11.67 21.55 -18.21
N ALA A 361 11.83 22.35 -17.15
CA ALA A 361 11.43 23.76 -17.09
C ALA A 361 12.49 24.72 -17.66
N GLY A 362 13.71 24.23 -17.97
CA GLY A 362 14.84 25.06 -18.40
C GLY A 362 15.57 25.80 -17.27
N GLU A 363 15.28 25.49 -16.02
CA GLU A 363 15.82 26.10 -14.80
C GLU A 363 17.16 25.45 -14.40
N MET A 364 18.14 25.52 -15.31
CA MET A 364 19.41 24.78 -15.22
C MET A 364 20.26 25.15 -14.01
N SER A 365 20.16 26.37 -13.48
CA SER A 365 20.87 26.79 -12.26
C SER A 365 20.36 26.02 -11.04
N THR A 366 19.04 25.86 -10.92
CA THR A 366 18.41 25.07 -9.85
C THR A 366 18.77 23.59 -9.99
N ALA A 367 18.73 23.03 -11.20
CA ALA A 367 19.13 21.64 -11.43
C ALA A 367 20.57 21.37 -10.94
N ARG A 368 21.52 22.26 -11.25
CA ARG A 368 22.92 22.16 -10.76
C ARG A 368 22.99 22.24 -9.24
N ALA A 369 22.30 23.21 -8.63
CA ALA A 369 22.30 23.38 -7.19
C ALA A 369 21.75 22.14 -6.46
N SER A 370 20.67 21.55 -6.99
CA SER A 370 20.08 20.33 -6.43
C SER A 370 20.98 19.10 -6.56
N VAL A 371 21.73 18.95 -7.65
CA VAL A 371 22.73 17.88 -7.80
C VAL A 371 23.89 18.06 -6.81
N GLU A 372 24.40 19.27 -6.63
CA GLU A 372 25.46 19.53 -5.65
C GLU A 372 24.98 19.30 -4.21
N GLU A 373 23.74 19.66 -3.89
CA GLU A 373 23.16 19.36 -2.58
C GLU A 373 23.03 17.86 -2.33
N LEU A 374 22.52 17.09 -3.32
CA LEU A 374 22.49 15.62 -3.25
C LEU A 374 23.88 15.03 -3.02
N LYS A 375 24.90 15.58 -3.68
CA LYS A 375 26.29 15.14 -3.51
C LYS A 375 26.74 15.27 -2.04
N THR A 376 26.47 16.42 -1.42
CA THR A 376 26.82 16.63 0.00
C THR A 376 26.07 15.66 0.92
N ILE A 377 24.83 15.30 0.59
CA ILE A 377 24.05 14.36 1.39
C ILE A 377 24.64 12.94 1.30
N ILE A 378 25.00 12.46 0.10
CA ILE A 378 25.55 11.09 -0.06
C ILE A 378 26.96 10.94 0.51
N GLU A 379 27.67 12.04 0.78
CA GLU A 379 28.96 12.01 1.50
C GLU A 379 28.77 11.72 3.00
N ILE A 380 27.56 11.95 3.54
CA ILE A 380 27.19 11.69 4.93
C ILE A 380 26.55 10.31 5.08
N TYR A 381 25.65 9.95 4.16
CA TYR A 381 24.89 8.70 4.23
C TYR A 381 25.36 7.69 3.18
N ASP A 382 25.98 6.60 3.64
CA ASP A 382 26.45 5.51 2.77
C ASP A 382 25.28 4.59 2.37
N SER A 383 24.57 4.96 1.30
CA SER A 383 23.51 4.15 0.70
C SER A 383 23.72 4.02 -0.81
N ASN A 384 23.67 2.77 -1.29
CA ASN A 384 23.73 2.47 -2.72
C ASN A 384 22.55 3.10 -3.49
N ALA A 385 21.35 3.13 -2.90
CA ALA A 385 20.18 3.73 -3.53
C ALA A 385 20.30 5.25 -3.59
N LEU A 386 20.74 5.93 -2.53
CA LEU A 386 21.00 7.38 -2.57
C LEU A 386 22.08 7.72 -3.60
N LYS A 387 23.17 6.93 -3.64
CA LYS A 387 24.23 7.09 -4.64
C LYS A 387 23.73 6.87 -6.06
N ALA A 388 22.90 5.85 -6.29
CA ALA A 388 22.29 5.59 -7.59
C ALA A 388 21.38 6.74 -8.02
N SER A 389 20.60 7.30 -7.09
CA SER A 389 19.74 8.47 -7.30
C SER A 389 20.56 9.72 -7.67
N TYR A 390 21.63 10.01 -6.92
CA TYR A 390 22.57 11.09 -7.24
C TYR A 390 23.17 10.92 -8.64
N LEU A 391 23.67 9.73 -8.97
CA LEU A 391 24.27 9.45 -10.28
C LEU A 391 23.24 9.58 -11.41
N CYS A 392 21.98 9.22 -11.17
CA CYS A 392 20.90 9.41 -12.14
C CYS A 392 20.68 10.91 -12.42
N SER A 393 20.55 11.71 -11.36
CA SER A 393 20.37 13.17 -11.43
C SER A 393 21.57 13.87 -12.08
N LEU A 394 22.79 13.50 -11.69
CA LEU A 394 24.02 14.01 -12.29
C LEU A 394 24.13 13.66 -13.77
N GLY A 395 23.80 12.43 -14.13
CA GLY A 395 23.81 11.97 -15.52
C GLY A 395 22.79 12.70 -16.39
N ALA A 396 21.58 12.93 -15.88
CA ALA A 396 20.55 13.73 -16.55
C ALA A 396 21.01 15.18 -16.78
N LEU A 397 21.62 15.80 -15.76
CA LEU A 397 22.19 17.14 -15.86
C LEU A 397 23.33 17.22 -16.89
N GLN A 398 24.26 16.24 -16.88
CA GLN A 398 25.35 16.15 -17.85
C GLN A 398 24.84 16.02 -19.29
N LEU A 399 23.77 15.23 -19.49
CA LEU A 399 23.14 15.09 -20.80
C LEU A 399 22.50 16.41 -21.25
N ALA A 400 21.80 17.10 -20.34
CA ALA A 400 21.21 18.41 -20.62
C ALA A 400 22.27 19.50 -20.91
N ASP A 401 23.47 19.38 -20.34
CA ASP A 401 24.63 20.23 -20.64
C ASP A 401 25.36 19.86 -21.96
N GLY A 402 24.95 18.78 -22.61
CA GLY A 402 25.55 18.29 -23.86
C GLY A 402 26.80 17.42 -23.70
N ASP A 403 27.18 17.02 -22.47
CA ASP A 403 28.29 16.07 -22.23
C ASP A 403 27.75 14.62 -22.20
N ALA A 404 27.32 14.14 -23.37
CA ALA A 404 26.70 12.82 -23.52
C ALA A 404 27.65 11.67 -23.13
N ALA A 405 28.94 11.77 -23.44
CA ALA A 405 29.93 10.74 -23.12
C ALA A 405 30.13 10.58 -21.61
N ARG A 406 30.10 11.68 -20.85
CA ARG A 406 30.14 11.63 -19.38
C ARG A 406 28.80 11.13 -18.83
N ALA A 407 27.68 11.63 -19.35
CA ALA A 407 26.35 11.19 -18.95
C ALA A 407 26.19 9.66 -19.11
N ALA A 408 26.63 9.09 -20.22
CA ALA A 408 26.58 7.66 -20.50
C ALA A 408 27.32 6.83 -19.43
N LYS A 409 28.52 7.25 -19.03
CA LYS A 409 29.29 6.58 -17.96
C LYS A 409 28.58 6.68 -16.61
N THR A 410 28.08 7.87 -16.25
CA THR A 410 27.39 8.13 -14.99
C THR A 410 26.08 7.35 -14.88
N LEU A 411 25.25 7.39 -15.91
CA LEU A 411 23.94 6.71 -15.95
C LEU A 411 24.07 5.19 -15.96
N LYS A 412 25.10 4.64 -16.62
CA LYS A 412 25.42 3.21 -16.55
C LYS A 412 25.75 2.76 -15.12
N GLN A 413 26.48 3.57 -14.35
CA GLN A 413 26.78 3.27 -12.95
C GLN A 413 25.50 3.35 -12.09
N SER A 414 24.66 4.37 -12.30
CA SER A 414 23.35 4.49 -11.64
C SER A 414 22.47 3.26 -11.88
N TRP A 415 22.28 2.87 -13.14
CA TRP A 415 21.50 1.69 -13.51
C TRP A 415 21.97 0.42 -12.81
N ARG A 416 23.29 0.17 -12.77
CA ARG A 416 23.85 -1.01 -12.12
C ARG A 416 23.59 -1.04 -10.62
N LEU A 417 23.69 0.10 -9.94
CA LEU A 417 23.39 0.19 -8.51
C LEU A 417 21.91 -0.05 -8.22
N TRP A 418 21.00 0.55 -9.01
CA TRP A 418 19.57 0.29 -8.89
C TRP A 418 19.21 -1.19 -9.13
N ALA A 419 19.82 -1.80 -10.15
CA ALA A 419 19.61 -3.22 -10.45
C ALA A 419 20.15 -4.14 -9.34
N GLN A 420 21.27 -3.79 -8.70
CA GLN A 420 21.83 -4.54 -7.57
C GLN A 420 20.94 -4.46 -6.32
N GLY A 421 20.34 -3.30 -6.07
CA GLY A 421 19.38 -3.11 -4.98
C GLY A 421 17.98 -3.67 -5.27
N ASP A 422 17.77 -4.31 -6.43
CA ASP A 422 16.49 -4.87 -6.87
C ASP A 422 15.34 -3.84 -6.80
N LEU A 423 15.61 -2.66 -7.36
CA LEU A 423 14.64 -1.58 -7.60
C LEU A 423 14.36 -1.49 -9.12
N PRO A 424 13.48 -2.35 -9.67
CA PRO A 424 13.38 -2.57 -11.11
C PRO A 424 12.89 -1.35 -11.89
N TYR A 425 12.02 -0.53 -11.31
CA TYR A 425 11.51 0.68 -11.96
C TYR A 425 12.59 1.75 -12.08
N GLU A 426 13.30 2.03 -10.99
CA GLU A 426 14.41 2.98 -10.91
C GLU A 426 15.56 2.55 -11.82
N ALA A 427 15.85 1.24 -11.85
CA ALA A 427 16.82 0.66 -12.78
C ALA A 427 16.41 0.87 -14.24
N ALA A 428 15.14 0.65 -14.58
CA ALA A 428 14.61 0.86 -15.93
C ALA A 428 14.68 2.34 -16.36
N ARG A 429 14.35 3.27 -15.46
CA ARG A 429 14.48 4.72 -15.71
C ARG A 429 15.92 5.15 -15.97
N ALA A 430 16.86 4.72 -15.12
CA ALA A 430 18.28 5.01 -15.31
C ALA A 430 18.81 4.40 -16.62
N ARG A 431 18.33 3.20 -16.99
CA ARG A 431 18.68 2.51 -18.23
C ARG A 431 18.12 3.21 -19.47
N LEU A 432 16.90 3.73 -19.40
CA LEU A 432 16.30 4.54 -20.47
C LEU A 432 17.12 5.82 -20.72
N ALA A 433 17.50 6.52 -19.65
CA ALA A 433 18.36 7.70 -19.74
C ALA A 433 19.77 7.35 -20.27
N TYR A 434 20.33 6.21 -19.87
CA TYR A 434 21.60 5.71 -20.40
C TYR A 434 21.53 5.49 -21.92
N GLY A 435 20.45 4.87 -22.41
CA GLY A 435 20.19 4.73 -23.85
C GLY A 435 20.09 6.06 -24.58
N ALA A 436 19.43 7.07 -23.98
CA ALA A 436 19.37 8.43 -24.53
C ALA A 436 20.75 9.08 -24.66
N ALA A 437 21.63 8.87 -23.67
CA ALA A 437 23.01 9.37 -23.70
C ALA A 437 23.84 8.69 -24.80
N LEU A 438 23.72 7.36 -24.95
CA LEU A 438 24.40 6.60 -26.02
C LEU A 438 24.01 7.08 -27.41
N ARG A 439 22.71 7.32 -27.63
CA ARG A 439 22.22 7.87 -28.90
C ARG A 439 22.83 9.24 -29.18
N THR A 440 22.85 10.13 -28.19
CA THR A 440 23.45 11.46 -28.32
C THR A 440 24.96 11.39 -28.62
N GLU A 441 25.65 10.35 -28.12
CA GLU A 441 27.06 10.05 -28.45
C GLU A 441 27.25 9.49 -29.88
N GLY A 442 26.18 8.99 -30.50
CA GLY A 442 26.17 8.42 -31.85
C GLY A 442 26.23 6.88 -31.89
N ASP A 443 26.14 6.20 -30.74
CA ASP A 443 26.10 4.73 -30.64
C ASP A 443 24.65 4.23 -30.68
N GLU A 444 24.07 4.23 -31.88
CA GLU A 444 22.66 3.89 -32.08
C GLU A 444 22.34 2.42 -31.75
N GLU A 445 23.24 1.49 -32.08
CA GLU A 445 23.03 0.06 -31.81
C GLU A 445 22.94 -0.21 -30.30
N ALA A 446 23.87 0.36 -29.52
CA ALA A 446 23.82 0.25 -28.07
C ALA A 446 22.60 0.99 -27.49
N ALA A 447 22.25 2.16 -28.03
CA ALA A 447 21.07 2.90 -27.59
C ALA A 447 19.77 2.08 -27.74
N LEU A 448 19.55 1.49 -28.92
CA LEU A 448 18.37 0.65 -29.20
C LEU A 448 18.30 -0.56 -28.25
N LEU A 449 19.43 -1.22 -28.00
CA LEU A 449 19.50 -2.34 -27.07
C LEU A 449 19.07 -1.93 -25.65
N GLU A 450 19.62 -0.84 -25.14
CA GLU A 450 19.36 -0.41 -23.77
C GLU A 450 17.94 0.16 -23.59
N ILE A 451 17.44 0.93 -24.56
CA ILE A 451 16.06 1.44 -24.57
C ILE A 451 15.05 0.29 -24.66
N GLY A 452 15.29 -0.68 -25.56
CA GLY A 452 14.43 -1.85 -25.71
C GLY A 452 14.35 -2.68 -24.43
N ALA A 453 15.46 -2.82 -23.72
CA ALA A 453 15.49 -3.53 -22.45
C ALA A 453 14.84 -2.75 -21.29
N ALA A 454 14.97 -1.41 -21.27
CA ALA A 454 14.21 -0.56 -20.35
C ALA A 454 12.70 -0.70 -20.57
N ARG A 455 12.25 -0.66 -21.83
CA ARG A 455 10.84 -0.89 -22.20
C ARG A 455 10.33 -2.24 -21.73
N ALA A 456 11.10 -3.31 -21.92
CA ALA A 456 10.71 -4.64 -21.47
C ALA A 456 10.50 -4.70 -19.94
N ALA A 457 11.35 -4.00 -19.18
CA ALA A 457 11.18 -3.87 -17.73
C ALA A 457 9.93 -3.05 -17.37
N PHE A 458 9.70 -1.90 -18.02
CA PHE A 458 8.50 -1.10 -17.81
C PHE A 458 7.21 -1.87 -18.10
N ARG A 459 7.16 -2.62 -19.21
CA ARG A 459 6.00 -3.45 -19.56
C ARG A 459 5.72 -4.53 -18.52
N LYS A 460 6.77 -5.17 -17.98
CA LYS A 460 6.61 -6.16 -16.90
C LYS A 460 6.01 -5.56 -15.63
N LEU A 461 6.30 -4.29 -15.34
CA LEU A 461 5.79 -3.58 -14.18
C LEU A 461 4.40 -2.96 -14.41
N GLY A 462 3.98 -2.78 -15.68
CA GLY A 462 2.77 -2.02 -16.03
C GLY A 462 2.97 -0.50 -16.06
N ALA A 463 4.19 -0.03 -16.32
CA ALA A 463 4.53 1.39 -16.33
C ALA A 463 4.21 2.06 -17.68
N GLU A 464 2.91 2.23 -17.98
CA GLU A 464 2.44 2.58 -19.34
C GLU A 464 2.93 3.94 -19.88
N LEU A 465 3.19 4.91 -19.00
CA LEU A 465 3.78 6.19 -19.41
C LEU A 465 5.21 6.00 -19.92
N ASP A 466 6.03 5.22 -19.19
CA ASP A 466 7.41 4.97 -19.56
C ASP A 466 7.56 3.98 -20.72
N VAL A 467 6.61 3.04 -20.88
CA VAL A 467 6.51 2.20 -22.09
C VAL A 467 6.35 3.07 -23.32
N ARG A 468 5.39 4.02 -23.31
CA ARG A 468 5.17 4.96 -24.42
C ARG A 468 6.42 5.80 -24.70
N ARG A 469 7.01 6.38 -23.66
CA ARG A 469 8.25 7.15 -23.77
C ARG A 469 9.39 6.34 -24.44
N ALA A 470 9.54 5.07 -24.06
CA ALA A 470 10.55 4.20 -24.66
C ALA A 470 10.21 3.82 -26.11
N MET A 471 8.94 3.61 -26.45
CA MET A 471 8.49 3.36 -27.84
C MET A 471 8.74 4.56 -28.74
N ASP A 472 8.41 5.77 -28.27
CA ASP A 472 8.69 7.02 -28.98
C ASP A 472 10.19 7.17 -29.26
N MET A 473 11.03 6.83 -28.28
CA MET A 473 12.49 6.81 -28.46
C MET A 473 12.95 5.73 -29.45
N LEU A 474 12.27 4.60 -29.57
CA LEU A 474 12.63 3.58 -30.56
C LEU A 474 12.15 3.92 -31.98
N GLY A 475 11.35 4.98 -32.14
CA GLY A 475 10.71 5.30 -33.42
C GLY A 475 9.67 4.25 -33.83
N GLU A 476 9.15 3.49 -32.86
CA GLU A 476 8.07 2.55 -33.09
C GLU A 476 6.75 3.32 -33.09
N GLU A 477 5.95 3.19 -34.16
CA GLU A 477 4.59 3.74 -34.16
C GLU A 477 3.80 3.09 -33.03
N VAL A 478 3.21 3.92 -32.17
CA VAL A 478 2.13 3.48 -31.29
C VAL A 478 1.01 3.00 -32.21
N SER A 479 0.86 1.68 -32.35
CA SER A 479 -0.27 1.13 -33.07
C SER A 479 -1.55 1.76 -32.50
N GLU A 480 -2.39 2.36 -33.36
CA GLU A 480 -3.62 3.07 -32.95
C GLU A 480 -4.50 2.27 -31.97
N SER A 481 -4.36 0.94 -31.95
CA SER A 481 -4.99 0.04 -30.99
C SER A 481 -4.58 0.25 -29.52
N LEU A 482 -3.34 0.70 -29.24
CA LEU A 482 -2.86 1.00 -27.88
C LEU A 482 -3.23 2.43 -27.43
N ALA A 483 -3.26 3.41 -28.34
CA ALA A 483 -3.58 4.81 -28.02
C ALA A 483 -5.08 5.03 -27.72
N ILE A 484 -5.96 4.26 -28.36
CA ILE A 484 -7.40 4.29 -28.09
C ILE A 484 -7.73 3.56 -26.77
N ALA A 485 -6.83 2.69 -26.27
CA ALA A 485 -7.07 1.94 -25.04
C ALA A 485 -6.91 2.72 -23.73
N SER A 486 -6.17 3.82 -23.76
CA SER A 486 -5.69 4.49 -22.55
C SER A 486 -6.13 5.95 -22.38
N ALA A 487 -7.01 6.50 -23.22
CA ALA A 487 -7.54 7.85 -23.02
C ALA A 487 -8.84 7.84 -22.19
N PRO A 488 -9.00 8.71 -21.17
CA PRO A 488 -10.25 8.85 -20.43
C PRO A 488 -11.40 9.20 -21.39
N GLY A 489 -12.43 8.35 -21.47
CA GLY A 489 -13.54 8.55 -22.40
C GLY A 489 -13.31 8.01 -23.82
N ALA A 490 -12.25 7.25 -24.07
CA ALA A 490 -12.03 6.61 -25.36
C ALA A 490 -13.09 5.55 -25.65
N ARG A 491 -13.68 5.61 -26.85
CA ARG A 491 -14.52 4.54 -27.38
C ARG A 491 -13.62 3.41 -27.87
N MET A 492 -13.75 2.26 -27.22
CA MET A 492 -13.03 1.05 -27.53
C MET A 492 -14.01 -0.03 -27.96
N VAL A 493 -13.58 -0.90 -28.86
CA VAL A 493 -14.30 -2.15 -29.13
C VAL A 493 -13.71 -3.23 -28.25
N LYS A 494 -14.51 -3.84 -27.39
CA LYS A 494 -14.10 -4.95 -26.50
C LYS A 494 -15.10 -6.10 -26.61
N SER A 495 -14.65 -7.28 -26.19
CA SER A 495 -15.50 -8.44 -25.95
C SER A 495 -15.81 -8.52 -24.46
N PHE A 496 -17.07 -8.28 -24.10
CA PHE A 496 -17.53 -8.32 -22.73
C PHE A 496 -18.10 -9.68 -22.39
N MET A 497 -17.62 -10.24 -21.28
CA MET A 497 -18.11 -11.46 -20.67
C MET A 497 -18.84 -11.10 -19.37
N PHE A 498 -20.05 -11.61 -19.23
CA PHE A 498 -20.78 -11.63 -17.97
C PHE A 498 -20.97 -13.06 -17.52
N THR A 499 -20.60 -13.35 -16.28
CA THR A 499 -20.85 -14.63 -15.63
C THR A 499 -21.77 -14.43 -14.44
N ASP A 500 -22.53 -15.47 -14.09
CA ASP A 500 -23.41 -15.47 -12.92
C ASP A 500 -23.73 -16.91 -12.49
N ILE A 501 -23.81 -17.16 -11.18
CA ILE A 501 -24.21 -18.46 -10.64
C ILE A 501 -25.73 -18.60 -10.69
N VAL A 502 -26.20 -19.63 -11.40
CA VAL A 502 -27.63 -19.90 -11.53
C VAL A 502 -28.19 -20.40 -10.19
N GLY A 503 -29.15 -19.65 -9.64
CA GLY A 503 -29.84 -20.03 -8.40
C GLY A 503 -29.03 -19.81 -7.12
N SER A 504 -28.01 -18.94 -7.16
CA SER A 504 -27.09 -18.60 -6.05
C SER A 504 -27.79 -18.39 -4.71
N THR A 505 -28.90 -17.65 -4.65
CA THR A 505 -29.63 -17.39 -3.40
C THR A 505 -30.16 -18.68 -2.76
N LYS A 506 -30.74 -19.57 -3.57
CA LYS A 506 -31.25 -20.87 -3.07
C LYS A 506 -30.11 -21.79 -2.65
N LEU A 507 -28.98 -21.74 -3.36
CA LEU A 507 -27.78 -22.49 -3.01
C LEU A 507 -27.17 -22.01 -1.70
N ALA A 508 -27.06 -20.69 -1.50
CA ALA A 508 -26.57 -20.09 -0.27
C ALA A 508 -27.44 -20.47 0.94
N GLU A 509 -28.77 -20.40 0.79
CA GLU A 509 -29.72 -20.82 1.83
C GLU A 509 -29.59 -22.32 2.19
N ALA A 510 -29.42 -23.18 1.18
CA ALA A 510 -29.35 -24.63 1.38
C ALA A 510 -28.00 -25.09 2.00
N MET A 511 -26.89 -24.42 1.67
CA MET A 511 -25.54 -24.81 2.09
C MET A 511 -25.10 -24.20 3.43
N GLY A 512 -25.70 -23.07 3.82
CA GLY A 512 -25.27 -22.27 4.95
C GLY A 512 -24.07 -21.36 4.64
N GLU A 513 -23.97 -20.25 5.39
CA GLU A 513 -23.06 -19.13 5.09
C GLU A 513 -21.59 -19.54 4.99
N LYS A 514 -21.11 -20.39 5.90
CA LYS A 514 -19.69 -20.81 5.96
C LYS A 514 -19.29 -21.66 4.76
N GLN A 515 -20.15 -22.57 4.32
CA GLN A 515 -19.90 -23.47 3.19
C GLN A 515 -20.03 -22.70 1.87
N TRP A 516 -21.04 -21.83 1.77
CA TRP A 516 -21.21 -20.94 0.63
C TRP A 516 -20.01 -20.01 0.44
N SER A 517 -19.51 -19.38 1.52
CA SER A 517 -18.33 -18.52 1.47
C SER A 517 -17.07 -19.27 0.99
N LYS A 518 -16.87 -20.53 1.41
CA LYS A 518 -15.76 -21.35 0.92
C LYS A 518 -15.89 -21.71 -0.56
N LEU A 519 -17.11 -22.04 -1.01
CA LEU A 519 -17.39 -22.35 -2.41
C LEU A 519 -17.13 -21.13 -3.29
N LEU A 520 -17.64 -19.95 -2.89
CA LEU A 520 -17.38 -18.69 -3.59
C LEU A 520 -15.89 -18.35 -3.64
N ALA A 521 -15.16 -18.51 -2.52
CA ALA A 521 -13.73 -18.25 -2.50
C ALA A 521 -12.92 -19.17 -3.44
N TRP A 522 -13.36 -20.41 -3.64
CA TRP A 522 -12.79 -21.31 -4.63
C TRP A 522 -13.19 -20.90 -6.05
N HIS A 523 -14.48 -20.69 -6.30
CA HIS A 523 -15.04 -20.28 -7.59
C HIS A 523 -14.34 -19.03 -8.11
N ASP A 524 -14.26 -17.98 -7.29
CA ASP A 524 -13.67 -16.71 -7.65
C ASP A 524 -12.18 -16.85 -7.98
N ARG A 525 -11.47 -17.69 -7.24
CA ARG A 525 -10.05 -17.97 -7.50
C ARG A 525 -9.86 -18.74 -8.81
N ALA A 526 -10.73 -19.72 -9.08
CA ALA A 526 -10.67 -20.52 -10.29
C ALA A 526 -10.94 -19.67 -11.54
N LEU A 527 -12.00 -18.85 -11.50
CA LEU A 527 -12.37 -17.97 -12.61
C LEU A 527 -11.32 -16.87 -12.84
N ARG A 528 -10.81 -16.22 -11.79
CA ARG A 528 -9.73 -15.22 -11.91
C ARG A 528 -8.48 -15.76 -12.59
N GLY A 529 -8.07 -16.98 -12.23
CA GLY A 529 -6.93 -17.62 -12.89
C GLY A 529 -7.17 -17.91 -14.37
N LEU A 530 -8.42 -18.16 -14.77
CA LEU A 530 -8.78 -18.33 -16.19
C LEU A 530 -8.87 -17.01 -16.94
N PHE A 531 -9.38 -15.95 -16.31
CA PHE A 531 -9.37 -14.61 -16.89
C PHE A 531 -7.93 -14.18 -17.19
N GLU A 532 -7.03 -14.29 -16.21
CA GLU A 532 -5.61 -13.95 -16.37
C GLU A 532 -4.94 -14.78 -17.47
N LYS A 533 -5.18 -16.10 -17.49
CA LYS A 533 -4.63 -17.01 -18.51
C LYS A 533 -4.98 -16.61 -19.94
N HIS A 534 -6.19 -16.08 -20.16
CA HIS A 534 -6.72 -15.69 -21.46
C HIS A 534 -6.68 -14.17 -21.71
N GLY A 535 -5.93 -13.41 -20.90
CA GLY A 535 -5.80 -11.97 -21.10
C GLY A 535 -7.06 -11.15 -20.82
N GLY A 536 -7.97 -11.66 -19.99
CA GLY A 536 -9.18 -10.98 -19.55
C GLY A 536 -8.93 -10.00 -18.40
N GLU A 537 -9.45 -8.77 -18.54
CA GLU A 537 -9.49 -7.73 -17.50
C GLU A 537 -10.76 -7.92 -16.65
N GLU A 538 -10.61 -8.31 -15.37
CA GLU A 538 -11.73 -8.28 -14.42
C GLU A 538 -12.12 -6.82 -14.15
N VAL A 539 -13.24 -6.40 -14.72
CA VAL A 539 -13.77 -5.04 -14.57
C VAL A 539 -14.46 -4.91 -13.21
N LYS A 540 -15.31 -5.88 -12.88
CA LYS A 540 -16.11 -5.85 -11.65
C LYS A 540 -16.56 -7.23 -11.18
N HIS A 541 -16.47 -7.44 -9.88
CA HIS A 541 -17.14 -8.53 -9.19
C HIS A 541 -18.59 -8.15 -8.86
N LEU A 542 -19.54 -9.00 -9.23
CA LEU A 542 -20.98 -8.74 -9.12
C LEU A 542 -21.64 -9.48 -7.93
N GLY A 543 -20.85 -10.12 -7.08
CA GLY A 543 -21.29 -10.92 -5.94
C GLY A 543 -21.15 -12.42 -6.19
N ASP A 544 -21.94 -12.96 -7.10
CA ASP A 544 -21.97 -14.36 -7.53
C ASP A 544 -21.58 -14.54 -9.01
N GLY A 545 -21.03 -13.48 -9.60
CA GLY A 545 -20.69 -13.38 -11.00
C GLY A 545 -19.63 -12.32 -11.27
N PHE A 546 -19.18 -12.25 -12.51
CA PHE A 546 -18.12 -11.36 -12.94
C PHE A 546 -18.51 -10.59 -14.20
N PHE A 547 -18.00 -9.35 -14.29
CA PHE A 547 -17.91 -8.59 -15.52
C PHE A 547 -16.43 -8.52 -15.94
N VAL A 548 -16.13 -9.08 -17.11
CA VAL A 548 -14.76 -9.20 -17.64
C VAL A 548 -14.71 -8.64 -19.06
N ALA A 549 -13.62 -7.95 -19.39
CA ALA A 549 -13.38 -7.40 -20.72
C ALA A 549 -12.18 -8.08 -21.38
N PHE A 550 -12.29 -8.40 -22.66
CA PHE A 550 -11.23 -8.97 -23.50
C PHE A 550 -11.02 -8.10 -24.73
N ASP A 551 -9.77 -8.01 -25.19
CA ASP A 551 -9.44 -7.35 -26.46
C ASP A 551 -9.89 -8.20 -27.66
N ASP A 552 -9.67 -9.51 -27.61
CA ASP A 552 -10.03 -10.44 -28.69
C ASP A 552 -11.28 -11.28 -28.34
N PRO A 553 -12.31 -11.35 -29.21
CA PRO A 553 -13.46 -12.24 -29.01
C PRO A 553 -13.10 -13.73 -28.96
N SER A 554 -11.99 -14.14 -29.56
CA SER A 554 -11.50 -15.53 -29.54
C SER A 554 -11.06 -15.93 -28.14
N ASP A 555 -10.32 -15.05 -27.46
CA ASP A 555 -9.86 -15.26 -26.08
C ASP A 555 -11.05 -15.33 -25.10
N ALA A 556 -12.05 -14.47 -25.31
CA ALA A 556 -13.28 -14.51 -24.52
C ALA A 556 -14.04 -15.84 -24.68
N VAL A 557 -14.07 -16.40 -25.90
CA VAL A 557 -14.70 -17.70 -26.18
C VAL A 557 -13.91 -18.86 -25.58
N GLU A 558 -12.59 -18.90 -25.75
CA GLU A 558 -11.74 -19.96 -25.16
C GLU A 558 -11.80 -19.91 -23.62
N CYS A 559 -11.79 -18.71 -23.04
CA CYS A 559 -11.98 -18.52 -21.60
C CYS A 559 -13.35 -19.02 -21.13
N ALA A 560 -14.44 -18.69 -21.82
CA ALA A 560 -15.79 -19.16 -21.46
C ALA A 560 -15.89 -20.69 -21.47
N VAL A 561 -15.31 -21.33 -22.50
CA VAL A 561 -15.30 -22.79 -22.62
C VAL A 561 -14.47 -23.43 -21.51
N GLU A 562 -13.29 -22.87 -21.21
CA GLU A 562 -12.44 -23.40 -20.13
C GLU A 562 -13.08 -23.22 -18.75
N ILE A 563 -13.86 -22.15 -18.52
CA ILE A 563 -14.65 -21.98 -17.29
C ILE A 563 -15.64 -23.13 -17.14
N GLN A 564 -16.45 -23.44 -18.17
CA GLN A 564 -17.42 -24.53 -18.07
C GLN A 564 -16.72 -25.87 -17.81
N ARG A 565 -15.64 -26.18 -18.54
CA ARG A 565 -14.86 -27.41 -18.32
C ARG A 565 -14.28 -27.49 -16.91
N ARG A 566 -13.77 -26.37 -16.38
CA ARG A 566 -13.19 -26.32 -15.02
C ARG A 566 -14.24 -26.57 -13.94
N LEU A 567 -15.46 -26.08 -14.14
CA LEU A 567 -16.59 -26.32 -13.25
C LEU A 567 -17.03 -27.78 -13.31
N ASP A 568 -17.13 -28.36 -14.52
CA ASP A 568 -17.44 -29.78 -14.72
C ASP A 568 -16.40 -30.67 -14.03
N GLU A 569 -15.10 -30.44 -14.26
CA GLU A 569 -14.00 -31.16 -13.61
C GLU A 569 -14.06 -31.06 -12.09
N HIS A 570 -14.42 -29.89 -11.55
CA HIS A 570 -14.56 -29.72 -10.11
C HIS A 570 -15.79 -30.46 -9.56
N SER A 571 -16.90 -30.46 -10.28
CA SER A 571 -18.10 -31.22 -9.94
C SER A 571 -17.79 -32.71 -9.85
N GLU A 572 -17.00 -33.24 -10.80
CA GLU A 572 -16.57 -34.65 -10.80
C GLU A 572 -15.61 -35.00 -9.66
N THR A 573 -14.66 -34.10 -9.35
CA THR A 573 -13.58 -34.39 -8.39
C THR A 573 -13.92 -34.04 -6.94
N ALA A 574 -14.68 -32.97 -6.72
CA ALA A 574 -15.07 -32.45 -5.40
C ALA A 574 -16.55 -32.69 -5.07
N GLY A 575 -17.32 -33.25 -6.00
CA GLY A 575 -18.70 -33.69 -5.81
C GLY A 575 -19.77 -32.62 -6.06
N PHE A 576 -19.38 -31.34 -6.21
CA PHE A 576 -20.29 -30.26 -6.55
C PHE A 576 -19.55 -29.03 -7.09
N ALA A 577 -20.08 -28.44 -8.17
CA ALA A 577 -19.78 -27.08 -8.60
C ALA A 577 -21.10 -26.37 -8.96
N PRO A 578 -21.21 -25.05 -8.75
CA PRO A 578 -22.39 -24.30 -9.14
C PRO A 578 -22.48 -24.18 -10.67
N ASP A 579 -23.69 -24.26 -11.21
CA ASP A 579 -23.94 -23.95 -12.62
C ASP A 579 -23.72 -22.46 -12.87
N VAL A 580 -22.78 -22.13 -13.75
CA VAL A 580 -22.52 -20.76 -14.17
C VAL A 580 -23.08 -20.54 -15.57
N ARG A 581 -23.82 -19.44 -15.74
CA ARG A 581 -24.24 -18.96 -17.06
C ARG A 581 -23.25 -17.92 -17.57
N ILE A 582 -22.94 -17.95 -18.87
CA ILE A 582 -21.95 -17.05 -19.47
C ILE A 582 -22.53 -16.37 -20.71
N GLY A 583 -22.43 -15.04 -20.78
CA GLY A 583 -22.78 -14.25 -21.95
C GLY A 583 -21.60 -13.52 -22.55
N LEU A 584 -21.48 -13.54 -23.88
CA LEU A 584 -20.43 -12.86 -24.63
C LEU A 584 -21.01 -11.87 -25.65
N HIS A 585 -20.53 -10.64 -25.61
CA HIS A 585 -20.91 -9.62 -26.58
C HIS A 585 -19.74 -8.72 -26.97
N HIS A 586 -19.54 -8.54 -28.28
CA HIS A 586 -18.45 -7.74 -28.82
C HIS A 586 -19.00 -6.43 -29.38
N THR A 587 -18.62 -5.32 -28.75
CA THR A 587 -19.24 -4.00 -29.00
C THR A 587 -18.31 -2.86 -28.61
N GLU A 588 -18.63 -1.67 -29.13
CA GLU A 588 -18.07 -0.41 -28.65
C GLU A 588 -18.57 -0.08 -27.23
N ALA A 589 -17.67 0.41 -26.39
CA ALA A 589 -17.94 1.00 -25.09
C ALA A 589 -16.91 2.09 -24.77
N THR A 590 -17.24 2.96 -23.82
CA THR A 590 -16.37 4.04 -23.37
C THR A 590 -15.67 3.63 -22.09
N ARG A 591 -14.33 3.68 -22.06
CA ARG A 591 -13.55 3.40 -20.84
C ARG A 591 -13.61 4.59 -19.87
N LYS A 592 -13.89 4.32 -18.59
CA LYS A 592 -13.98 5.31 -17.51
C LYS A 592 -13.32 4.77 -16.25
N GLY A 593 -12.08 5.18 -16.00
CA GLY A 593 -11.26 4.58 -14.94
C GLY A 593 -11.06 3.09 -15.20
N ASN A 594 -11.46 2.26 -14.23
CA ASN A 594 -11.42 0.79 -14.31
C ASN A 594 -12.79 0.18 -14.69
N ASP A 595 -13.73 0.98 -15.20
CA ASP A 595 -15.06 0.52 -15.64
C ASP A 595 -15.33 0.85 -17.12
N TYR A 596 -16.37 0.25 -17.68
CA TYR A 596 -16.85 0.51 -19.04
C TYR A 596 -18.30 1.01 -19.00
N GLU A 597 -18.56 2.14 -19.65
CA GLU A 597 -19.90 2.72 -19.79
C GLU A 597 -20.35 2.73 -21.25
N GLY A 598 -21.67 2.59 -21.47
CA GLY A 598 -22.26 2.72 -22.80
C GLY A 598 -23.34 1.68 -23.09
N LYS A 599 -24.06 1.91 -24.19
CA LYS A 599 -25.15 1.04 -24.63
C LYS A 599 -24.70 -0.42 -24.78
N GLY A 600 -23.49 -0.64 -25.32
CA GLY A 600 -22.92 -1.97 -25.53
C GLY A 600 -22.69 -2.78 -24.26
N VAL A 601 -22.34 -2.14 -23.13
CA VAL A 601 -22.14 -2.83 -21.85
C VAL A 601 -23.49 -3.34 -21.31
N HIS A 602 -24.54 -2.53 -21.43
CA HIS A 602 -25.88 -2.96 -21.04
C HIS A 602 -26.41 -4.08 -21.94
N GLU A 603 -26.10 -4.05 -23.24
CA GLU A 603 -26.41 -5.14 -24.17
C GLU A 603 -25.69 -6.43 -23.78
N ALA A 604 -24.40 -6.34 -23.45
CA ALA A 604 -23.60 -7.49 -23.00
C ALA A 604 -24.14 -8.15 -21.72
N ALA A 605 -24.49 -7.36 -20.71
CA ALA A 605 -25.09 -7.86 -19.47
C ALA A 605 -26.41 -8.61 -19.74
N ARG A 606 -27.19 -8.14 -20.71
CA ARG A 606 -28.46 -8.77 -21.09
C ARG A 606 -28.27 -10.04 -21.91
N VAL A 607 -27.23 -10.10 -22.75
CA VAL A 607 -26.82 -11.34 -23.43
C VAL A 607 -26.48 -12.41 -22.38
N GLY A 608 -25.76 -12.05 -21.31
CA GLY A 608 -25.49 -12.95 -20.17
C GLY A 608 -26.75 -13.42 -19.44
N ALA A 609 -27.72 -12.53 -19.25
CA ALA A 609 -28.98 -12.89 -18.58
C ALA A 609 -29.84 -13.88 -19.37
N ILE A 610 -29.63 -14.04 -20.68
CA ILE A 610 -30.34 -15.00 -21.55
C ILE A 610 -29.81 -16.43 -21.35
N ALA A 611 -28.53 -16.58 -21.00
CA ALA A 611 -27.91 -17.88 -20.84
C ALA A 611 -28.54 -18.67 -19.68
N GLY A 612 -28.82 -19.95 -19.93
CA GLY A 612 -29.24 -20.93 -18.94
C GLY A 612 -28.07 -21.50 -18.12
N ALA A 613 -28.39 -22.41 -17.20
CA ALA A 613 -27.40 -23.14 -16.40
C ALA A 613 -26.39 -23.87 -17.30
N GLY A 614 -25.09 -23.62 -17.07
CA GLY A 614 -23.98 -24.20 -17.85
C GLY A 614 -23.91 -23.73 -19.31
N GLU A 615 -24.75 -22.77 -19.72
CA GLU A 615 -24.82 -22.33 -21.11
C GLU A 615 -23.85 -21.17 -21.38
N ILE A 616 -23.20 -21.20 -22.53
CA ILE A 616 -22.44 -20.08 -23.10
C ILE A 616 -23.26 -19.50 -24.25
N ILE A 617 -23.77 -18.29 -24.10
CA ILE A 617 -24.46 -17.54 -25.15
C ILE A 617 -23.55 -16.46 -25.70
N ALA A 618 -23.39 -16.42 -27.02
CA ALA A 618 -22.61 -15.39 -27.70
C ALA A 618 -23.45 -14.66 -28.75
N SER A 619 -23.24 -13.35 -28.87
CA SER A 619 -23.83 -12.57 -29.97
C SER A 619 -23.22 -12.94 -31.33
N GLU A 620 -23.97 -12.73 -32.42
CA GLU A 620 -23.52 -12.94 -33.81
C GLU A 620 -22.15 -12.31 -34.11
N HIS A 621 -21.87 -11.13 -33.55
CA HIS A 621 -20.59 -10.44 -33.71
C HIS A 621 -19.41 -11.18 -33.08
N VAL A 622 -19.59 -11.77 -31.90
CA VAL A 622 -18.53 -12.57 -31.24
C VAL A 622 -18.22 -13.80 -32.10
N ILE A 623 -19.24 -14.53 -32.52
CA ILE A 623 -19.07 -15.79 -33.25
C ILE A 623 -18.41 -15.56 -34.61
N ASN A 624 -18.85 -14.53 -35.33
CA ASN A 624 -18.29 -14.20 -36.65
C ASN A 624 -16.84 -13.70 -36.56
N LYS A 625 -16.48 -12.95 -35.51
CA LYS A 625 -15.11 -12.43 -35.36
C LYS A 625 -14.14 -13.45 -34.73
N ALA A 626 -14.60 -14.26 -33.78
CA ALA A 626 -13.76 -15.26 -33.11
C ALA A 626 -13.37 -16.43 -34.03
N ALA A 627 -14.11 -16.66 -35.13
CA ALA A 627 -13.94 -17.83 -35.99
C ALA A 627 -13.79 -19.13 -35.18
N THR A 628 -14.66 -19.30 -34.18
CA THR A 628 -14.51 -20.32 -33.13
C THR A 628 -14.44 -21.74 -33.69
N ARG A 629 -13.58 -22.57 -33.09
CA ARG A 629 -13.47 -24.01 -33.37
C ARG A 629 -14.57 -24.85 -32.70
N PHE A 630 -15.33 -24.26 -31.77
CA PHE A 630 -16.35 -24.96 -31.01
C PHE A 630 -17.69 -25.00 -31.77
N PRO A 631 -18.50 -26.06 -31.62
CA PRO A 631 -19.81 -26.14 -32.25
C PRO A 631 -20.73 -25.00 -31.80
N VAL A 632 -21.42 -24.38 -32.76
CA VAL A 632 -22.33 -23.24 -32.53
C VAL A 632 -23.73 -23.61 -33.02
N SER A 633 -24.76 -23.28 -32.24
CA SER A 633 -26.16 -23.50 -32.63
C SER A 633 -26.62 -22.59 -33.77
N GLU A 634 -27.80 -22.83 -34.33
CA GLU A 634 -28.45 -21.83 -35.18
C GLU A 634 -28.69 -20.52 -34.42
N PHE A 635 -28.55 -19.39 -35.13
CA PHE A 635 -28.83 -18.07 -34.56
C PHE A 635 -30.32 -17.90 -34.29
N ARG A 636 -30.63 -17.44 -33.08
CA ARG A 636 -31.99 -17.00 -32.70
C ARG A 636 -31.99 -15.50 -32.42
N ALA A 637 -33.00 -14.81 -32.92
CA ALA A 637 -33.24 -13.40 -32.60
C ALA A 637 -33.96 -13.29 -31.25
N VAL A 638 -33.38 -12.55 -30.30
CA VAL A 638 -33.96 -12.33 -28.98
C VAL A 638 -34.27 -10.86 -28.79
N SER A 639 -35.54 -10.56 -28.53
CA SER A 639 -35.96 -9.22 -28.12
C SER A 639 -35.61 -9.01 -26.65
N VAL A 640 -34.91 -7.91 -26.37
CA VAL A 640 -34.43 -7.58 -25.02
C VAL A 640 -35.03 -6.26 -24.58
N ASN A 641 -35.60 -6.19 -23.38
CA ASN A 641 -36.30 -5.00 -22.89
C ASN A 641 -35.41 -3.74 -22.92
N GLY A 642 -35.80 -2.72 -23.68
CA GLY A 642 -35.05 -1.45 -23.79
C GLY A 642 -34.11 -1.35 -25.01
N LEU A 643 -34.12 -2.34 -25.90
CA LEU A 643 -33.50 -2.26 -27.22
C LEU A 643 -34.58 -2.15 -28.32
N SER A 644 -34.33 -1.31 -29.32
CA SER A 644 -35.23 -1.11 -30.46
C SER A 644 -35.18 -2.24 -31.48
N GLU A 645 -34.09 -3.02 -31.51
CA GLU A 645 -33.87 -4.11 -32.45
C GLU A 645 -33.50 -5.41 -31.70
N PRO A 646 -33.99 -6.59 -32.15
CA PRO A 646 -33.59 -7.88 -31.58
C PRO A 646 -32.10 -8.18 -31.79
N ILE A 647 -31.43 -8.73 -30.78
CA ILE A 647 -30.04 -9.20 -30.90
C ILE A 647 -30.06 -10.67 -31.36
N LYS A 648 -29.27 -11.02 -32.38
CA LYS A 648 -29.03 -12.42 -32.73
C LYS A 648 -27.97 -13.03 -31.84
N VAL A 649 -28.30 -14.16 -31.24
CA VAL A 649 -27.41 -14.93 -30.36
C VAL A 649 -27.44 -16.41 -30.73
N ALA A 650 -26.37 -17.13 -30.41
CA ALA A 650 -26.30 -18.59 -30.51
C ALA A 650 -25.54 -19.16 -29.29
N SER A 651 -25.77 -20.43 -28.99
CA SER A 651 -25.05 -21.14 -27.94
C SER A 651 -23.76 -21.75 -28.48
N ILE A 652 -22.70 -21.73 -27.67
CA ILE A 652 -21.43 -22.41 -27.95
C ILE A 652 -21.38 -23.68 -27.09
N ASP A 653 -21.16 -24.84 -27.71
CA ASP A 653 -20.99 -26.11 -26.96
C ASP A 653 -19.53 -26.23 -26.46
N PRO A 654 -19.29 -26.29 -25.14
CA PRO A 654 -17.94 -26.42 -24.59
C PRO A 654 -17.33 -27.83 -24.72
N ARG A 655 -18.05 -28.82 -25.25
CA ARG A 655 -17.60 -30.22 -25.32
C ARG A 655 -16.82 -30.59 -26.58
#